data_AF-G5A2K6-F1
#
_entry.id   AF-G5A2K6-F1
#
_cell.length_a   1.000
_cell.length_b   1.000
_cell.length_c   1.000
_cell.angle_alpha   90.00
_cell.angle_beta   90.00
_cell.angle_gamma   90.00
#
_symmetry.space_group_name_H-M   'P 1'
#
loop_
_entity.id
_entity.type
_entity.pdbx_description
1 polymer ?
#
loop_
_entity_poly.entity_id
_entity_poly.type
_entity_poly.pdbx_seq_one_letter_code
_entity_poly.pdbx_strand_id
1 'polypeptide(L)'
;MFLRDNELARGAGGGGRRGDRARVLQLAKEQREARGKRKEQEAAARQLQAFVRGRLAARRVRAQARVEFDQKLGDIANLKAILQLPSMPLPYDALFELLRLVLFFYTGGEEDAERLLQLSSLFGDSLAAARDGIKGSEDKQRDWQLRRFVDLCLQCSTATSTAVEVAVGFKTARELTETLPEIQQYLLSGRLVDCHPLREMRKKQYFEMPKASVTQIVRQGLISARGQLPISSRVHESSYSNALLDFVVYLLTNTSGILEAFVMEVRAVGCWCGVLSVPLLNKVVAADPLLQLTNLPLWIRLLSAGLHLSVFDFPASPVTGIASEAWFLGNLLWISDHVEGKTDAVVLNEVQLLSKLLQSVPPATYAASGVAVSWTKVSESHSVPVVFPEALNEQLQILVNDQYLRSMCNHLLSFSPSALRHPLGAQRPVPMYPEAPTIAEQFGFGDIASSSSLSTSLSVTWQKMKSIGKASWARSLFEKAGLRRRREGGEENSGIAGTSQLPNTSRQARHIAARGVDQSTEPFILENIKALSCLCGTFLFRWGSDGGKRQSYAMRLLNTLAFYHVEVVDNEGVAAQNVSLVHMLWCVLQDTKNFEDFAKNVDLMHARSSDPYVCMLVLFCMTYEHLLVVMDDEEMYEKEYPLPLCEVERIVLSLKRALHEAYWTYANLAPSSESVAFGMFVVEMATRLMRVLYNRCSRQPFCNVTSW
;
A
#
# COMPACT_ATOMS: atom_id res chain seq x y z
N MET A 1 10.83 27.08 -81.54
CA MET A 1 10.49 28.50 -81.74
C MET A 1 10.55 28.93 -83.21
N PHE A 2 10.60 28.05 -84.22
CA PHE A 2 10.71 28.50 -85.63
C PHE A 2 9.96 27.61 -86.64
N LEU A 3 8.67 27.36 -86.45
CA LEU A 3 7.83 26.65 -87.43
C LEU A 3 6.36 27.15 -87.45
N ARG A 4 6.07 28.38 -87.01
CA ARG A 4 4.69 28.89 -86.91
C ARG A 4 4.39 30.22 -87.60
N ASP A 5 5.34 30.77 -88.34
CA ASP A 5 5.12 32.08 -88.96
C ASP A 5 4.53 31.99 -90.39
N ASN A 6 4.49 30.80 -91.00
CA ASN A 6 3.97 30.62 -92.36
C ASN A 6 2.43 30.45 -92.45
N GLU A 7 1.73 30.18 -91.35
CA GLU A 7 0.28 29.96 -91.37
C GLU A 7 -0.55 31.18 -90.98
N LEU A 8 0.07 32.26 -90.48
CA LEU A 8 -0.64 33.47 -90.04
C LEU A 8 -0.80 34.54 -91.13
N ALA A 9 -0.18 34.36 -92.31
CA ALA A 9 -0.17 35.37 -93.38
C ALA A 9 -1.25 35.18 -94.48
N ARG A 10 -2.01 34.09 -94.48
CA ARG A 10 -3.06 33.84 -95.49
C ARG A 10 -4.43 33.64 -94.84
N GLY A 11 -5.21 34.72 -94.76
CA GLY A 11 -6.61 34.64 -94.33
C GLY A 11 -7.22 35.95 -93.85
N ALA A 12 -7.23 36.97 -94.70
CA ALA A 12 -8.10 38.13 -94.51
C ALA A 12 -9.50 37.79 -95.06
N GLY A 13 -10.50 37.69 -94.17
CA GLY A 13 -11.91 37.55 -94.57
C GLY A 13 -12.84 37.14 -93.43
N GLY A 14 -13.53 38.13 -92.83
CA GLY A 14 -14.88 38.06 -92.23
C GLY A 14 -15.26 36.98 -91.20
N GLY A 15 -15.58 37.41 -89.97
CA GLY A 15 -16.71 36.81 -89.20
C GLY A 15 -16.41 35.95 -87.96
N GLY A 16 -15.33 35.15 -87.93
CA GLY A 16 -15.13 34.13 -86.86
C GLY A 16 -14.20 34.48 -85.68
N ARG A 17 -13.62 35.68 -85.64
CA ARG A 17 -12.35 35.98 -84.92
C ARG A 17 -12.36 35.91 -83.38
N ARG A 18 -13.52 35.88 -82.69
CA ARG A 18 -13.54 35.86 -81.21
C ARG A 18 -13.52 34.44 -80.64
N GLY A 19 -14.15 33.47 -81.32
CA GLY A 19 -14.24 32.08 -80.90
C GLY A 19 -12.92 31.32 -81.02
N ASP A 20 -12.22 31.47 -82.14
CA ASP A 20 -10.93 30.78 -82.36
C ASP A 20 -9.80 31.32 -81.48
N ARG A 21 -9.75 32.63 -81.24
CA ARG A 21 -8.77 33.21 -80.31
C ARG A 21 -9.03 32.75 -78.87
N ALA A 22 -10.29 32.70 -78.44
CA ALA A 22 -10.65 32.19 -77.12
C ALA A 22 -10.27 30.71 -76.97
N ARG A 23 -10.52 29.89 -78.01
CA ARG A 23 -10.17 28.47 -78.05
C ARG A 23 -8.66 28.24 -77.99
N VAL A 24 -7.87 29.02 -78.73
CA VAL A 24 -6.40 28.95 -78.69
C VAL A 24 -5.85 29.38 -77.33
N LEU A 25 -6.43 30.41 -76.71
CA LEU A 25 -6.04 30.85 -75.36
C LEU A 25 -6.41 29.80 -74.29
N GLN A 26 -7.56 29.14 -74.43
CA GLN A 26 -7.99 28.06 -73.53
C GLN A 26 -7.09 26.82 -73.65
N LEU A 27 -6.77 26.39 -74.87
CA LEU A 27 -5.79 25.32 -75.14
C LEU A 27 -4.39 25.69 -74.59
N ALA A 28 -3.97 26.95 -74.71
CA ALA A 28 -2.71 27.41 -74.14
C ALA A 28 -2.74 27.42 -72.60
N LYS A 29 -3.88 27.73 -71.98
CA LYS A 29 -4.10 27.68 -70.54
C LYS A 29 -4.06 26.24 -70.02
N GLU A 30 -4.80 25.33 -70.66
CA GLU A 30 -4.79 23.89 -70.34
C GLU A 30 -3.40 23.29 -70.51
N GLN A 31 -2.66 23.65 -71.56
CA GLN A 31 -1.27 23.22 -71.72
C GLN A 31 -0.33 23.81 -70.66
N ARG A 32 -0.57 25.03 -70.18
CA ARG A 32 0.19 25.61 -69.07
C ARG A 32 -0.13 24.89 -67.76
N GLU A 33 -1.39 24.61 -67.48
CA GLU A 33 -1.83 23.84 -66.31
C GLU A 33 -1.29 22.39 -66.36
N ALA A 34 -1.31 21.73 -67.52
CA ALA A 34 -0.73 20.40 -67.70
C ALA A 34 0.80 20.40 -67.46
N ARG A 35 1.51 21.44 -67.92
CA ARG A 35 2.95 21.63 -67.61
C ARG A 35 3.17 21.93 -66.12
N GLY A 36 2.29 22.69 -65.48
CA GLY A 36 2.31 22.95 -64.05
C GLY A 36 2.18 21.65 -63.24
N LYS A 37 1.16 20.85 -63.54
CA LYS A 37 0.94 19.53 -62.92
C LYS A 37 2.12 18.58 -63.14
N ARG A 38 2.73 18.55 -64.33
CA ARG A 38 3.94 17.75 -64.59
C ARG A 38 5.14 18.23 -63.77
N LYS A 39 5.35 19.54 -63.65
CA LYS A 39 6.42 20.10 -62.81
C LYS A 39 6.22 19.77 -61.33
N GLU A 40 4.99 19.83 -60.83
CA GLU A 40 4.64 19.43 -59.46
C GLU A 40 4.89 17.94 -59.25
N GLN A 41 4.49 17.07 -60.19
CA GLN A 41 4.76 15.64 -60.15
C GLN A 41 6.27 15.33 -60.18
N GLU A 42 7.04 16.00 -61.03
CA GLU A 42 8.49 15.85 -61.08
C GLU A 42 9.16 16.36 -59.80
N ALA A 43 8.69 17.47 -59.23
CA ALA A 43 9.21 17.99 -57.97
C ALA A 43 8.95 17.01 -56.82
N ALA A 44 7.72 16.47 -56.72
CA ALA A 44 7.37 15.43 -55.75
C ALA A 44 8.21 14.16 -55.96
N ALA A 45 8.40 13.72 -57.21
CA ALA A 45 9.24 12.56 -57.53
C ALA A 45 10.70 12.77 -57.13
N ARG A 46 11.27 13.96 -57.37
CA ARG A 46 12.64 14.30 -56.93
C ARG A 46 12.78 14.29 -55.42
N GLN A 47 11.79 14.82 -54.70
CA GLN A 47 11.78 14.79 -53.23
C GLN A 47 11.74 13.35 -52.70
N LEU A 48 10.88 12.50 -53.27
CA LEU A 48 10.82 11.07 -52.91
C LEU A 48 12.14 10.35 -53.22
N GLN A 49 12.72 10.57 -54.40
CA GLN A 49 14.00 9.99 -54.80
C GLN A 49 15.14 10.43 -53.89
N ALA A 50 15.22 11.72 -53.54
CA ALA A 50 16.21 12.23 -52.61
C ALA A 50 16.06 11.61 -51.22
N PHE A 51 14.83 11.50 -50.72
CA PHE A 51 14.51 10.84 -49.45
C PHE A 51 14.94 9.36 -49.44
N VAL A 52 14.58 8.59 -50.49
CA VAL A 52 14.93 7.17 -50.60
C VAL A 52 16.45 6.99 -50.73
N ARG A 53 17.12 7.78 -51.59
CA ARG A 53 18.59 7.73 -51.74
C ARG A 53 19.28 8.06 -50.43
N GLY A 54 18.82 9.07 -49.70
CA GLY A 54 19.33 9.42 -48.38
C GLY A 54 19.20 8.27 -47.39
N ARG A 55 18.04 7.61 -47.32
CA ARG A 55 17.85 6.43 -46.45
C ARG A 55 18.73 5.24 -46.83
N LEU A 56 18.89 4.96 -48.12
CA LEU A 56 19.76 3.89 -48.60
C LEU A 56 21.24 4.19 -48.34
N ALA A 57 21.66 5.44 -48.47
CA ALA A 57 23.01 5.88 -48.12
C ALA A 57 23.26 5.72 -46.62
N ALA A 58 22.36 6.23 -45.77
CA ALA A 58 22.46 6.07 -44.32
C ALA A 58 22.49 4.59 -43.89
N ARG A 59 21.68 3.73 -44.54
CA ARG A 59 21.71 2.28 -44.29
C ARG A 59 23.07 1.66 -44.65
N ARG A 60 23.67 2.07 -45.77
CA ARG A 60 25.01 1.60 -46.17
C ARG A 60 26.09 2.03 -45.18
N VAL A 61 26.08 3.30 -44.76
CA VAL A 61 27.05 3.80 -43.78
C VAL A 61 26.90 3.09 -42.43
N ARG A 62 25.66 2.84 -41.97
CA ARG A 62 25.43 2.05 -40.74
C ARG A 62 25.89 0.60 -40.87
N ALA A 63 25.69 -0.02 -42.03
CA ALA A 63 26.19 -1.38 -42.27
C ALA A 63 27.72 -1.42 -42.27
N GLN A 64 28.38 -0.44 -42.87
CA GLN A 64 29.84 -0.32 -42.85
C GLN A 64 30.37 -0.07 -41.43
N ALA A 65 29.69 0.77 -40.64
CA ALA A 65 30.04 1.00 -39.24
C ALA A 65 29.89 -0.27 -38.37
N ARG A 66 28.90 -1.13 -38.65
CA ARG A 66 28.78 -2.45 -37.99
C ARG A 66 29.97 -3.34 -38.31
N VAL A 67 30.33 -3.44 -39.59
CA VAL A 67 31.49 -4.24 -40.02
C VAL A 67 32.78 -3.74 -39.38
N GLU A 68 32.98 -2.42 -39.34
CA GLU A 68 34.14 -1.82 -38.68
C GLU A 68 34.17 -2.14 -37.18
N PHE A 69 33.02 -2.06 -36.51
CA PHE A 69 32.90 -2.40 -35.09
C PHE A 69 33.18 -3.89 -34.83
N ASP A 70 32.58 -4.78 -35.61
CA ASP A 70 32.77 -6.23 -35.50
C ASP A 70 34.23 -6.63 -35.73
N GLN A 71 34.90 -5.98 -36.69
CA GLN A 71 36.32 -6.18 -36.93
C GLN A 71 37.16 -5.76 -35.71
N LYS A 72 36.89 -4.58 -35.14
CA LYS A 72 37.60 -4.10 -33.94
C LYS A 72 37.36 -5.01 -32.73
N LEU A 73 36.14 -5.48 -32.52
CA LEU A 73 35.84 -6.45 -31.46
C LEU A 73 36.54 -7.80 -31.69
N GLY A 74 36.57 -8.28 -32.93
CA GLY A 74 37.31 -9.49 -33.30
C GLY A 74 38.81 -9.36 -33.03
N ASP A 75 39.41 -8.22 -33.35
CA ASP A 75 40.83 -7.94 -33.06
C ASP A 75 41.10 -7.93 -31.55
N ILE A 76 40.20 -7.31 -30.75
CA ILE A 76 40.28 -7.32 -29.28
C ILE A 76 40.18 -8.76 -28.74
N ALA A 77 39.23 -9.55 -29.26
CA ALA A 77 39.07 -10.95 -28.85
C ALA A 77 40.31 -11.81 -29.19
N ASN A 78 40.89 -11.60 -30.37
CA ASN A 78 42.13 -12.25 -30.79
C ASN A 78 43.29 -11.86 -29.87
N LEU A 79 43.46 -10.58 -29.56
CA LEU A 79 44.48 -10.10 -28.62
C LEU A 79 44.29 -10.71 -27.22
N LYS A 80 43.04 -10.78 -26.74
CA LYS A 80 42.71 -11.42 -25.47
C LYS A 80 43.12 -12.90 -25.46
N ALA A 81 42.86 -13.62 -26.54
CA ALA A 81 43.24 -15.03 -26.70
C ALA A 81 44.76 -15.22 -26.77
N ILE A 82 45.47 -14.40 -27.55
CA ILE A 82 46.93 -14.45 -27.71
C ILE A 82 47.62 -14.16 -26.38
N LEU A 83 47.15 -13.16 -25.64
CA LEU A 83 47.75 -12.76 -24.36
C LEU A 83 47.28 -13.62 -23.18
N GLN A 84 46.34 -14.54 -23.39
CA GLN A 84 45.75 -15.41 -22.35
C GLN A 84 45.22 -14.62 -21.14
N LEU A 85 44.74 -13.40 -21.36
CA LEU A 85 44.27 -12.52 -20.30
C LEU A 85 42.78 -12.78 -20.01
N PRO A 86 42.39 -13.00 -18.74
CA PRO A 86 40.99 -13.20 -18.38
C PRO A 86 40.14 -11.92 -18.58
N SER A 87 40.75 -10.75 -18.37
CA SER A 87 40.17 -9.41 -18.60
C SER A 87 41.17 -8.54 -19.34
N MET A 88 40.71 -7.72 -20.29
CA MET A 88 41.56 -6.79 -21.04
C MET A 88 41.06 -5.36 -20.83
N PRO A 89 41.59 -4.62 -19.85
CA PRO A 89 41.26 -3.21 -19.71
C PRO A 89 41.82 -2.45 -20.91
N LEU A 90 40.92 -1.79 -21.64
CA LEU A 90 41.25 -0.95 -22.79
C LEU A 90 41.36 0.52 -22.37
N PRO A 91 42.21 1.31 -23.03
CA PRO A 91 42.23 2.75 -22.88
C PRO A 91 40.85 3.36 -23.18
N TYR A 92 40.44 4.34 -22.38
CA TYR A 92 39.13 4.98 -22.53
C TYR A 92 38.90 5.59 -23.92
N ASP A 93 39.94 6.13 -24.57
CA ASP A 93 39.82 6.69 -25.92
C ASP A 93 39.36 5.62 -26.94
N ALA A 94 39.87 4.39 -26.84
CA ALA A 94 39.45 3.28 -27.68
C ALA A 94 37.99 2.88 -27.39
N LEU A 95 37.60 2.85 -26.11
CA LEU A 95 36.23 2.56 -25.70
C LEU A 95 35.24 3.63 -26.19
N PHE A 96 35.60 4.91 -26.15
CA PHE A 96 34.76 6.00 -26.67
C PHE A 96 34.60 5.97 -28.19
N GLU A 97 35.62 5.53 -28.93
CA GLU A 97 35.50 5.29 -30.37
C GLU A 97 34.56 4.12 -30.68
N LEU A 98 34.66 3.02 -29.94
CA LEU A 98 33.75 1.89 -30.06
C LEU A 98 32.31 2.30 -29.71
N LEU A 99 32.14 3.08 -28.64
CA LEU A 99 30.85 3.62 -28.22
C LEU A 99 30.27 4.54 -29.30
N ARG A 100 31.09 5.41 -29.91
CA ARG A 100 30.66 6.26 -31.03
C ARG A 100 30.09 5.45 -32.19
N LEU A 101 30.75 4.34 -32.55
CA LEU A 101 30.28 3.45 -33.61
C LEU A 101 28.95 2.81 -33.25
N VAL A 102 28.83 2.20 -32.06
CA VAL A 102 27.58 1.57 -31.59
C VAL A 102 26.44 2.57 -31.58
N LEU A 103 26.62 3.74 -30.97
CA LEU A 103 25.59 4.77 -30.89
C LEU A 103 25.12 5.25 -32.28
N PHE A 104 25.97 5.16 -33.30
CA PHE A 104 25.62 5.54 -34.66
C PHE A 104 24.76 4.50 -35.40
N PHE A 105 25.04 3.20 -35.21
CA PHE A 105 24.35 2.13 -35.93
C PHE A 105 23.24 1.43 -35.13
N TYR A 106 23.21 1.57 -33.80
CA TYR A 106 22.30 0.83 -32.93
C TYR A 106 20.83 1.06 -33.30
N THR A 107 20.11 -0.04 -33.53
CA THR A 107 18.68 0.00 -33.90
C THR A 107 17.77 -0.74 -32.93
N GLY A 108 18.30 -1.29 -31.84
CA GLY A 108 17.56 -2.10 -30.87
C GLY A 108 17.16 -3.49 -31.40
N GLY A 109 17.84 -3.98 -32.44
CA GLY A 109 17.75 -5.40 -32.85
C GLY A 109 18.60 -6.28 -31.93
N GLU A 110 18.32 -7.58 -31.91
CA GLU A 110 19.01 -8.54 -31.04
C GLU A 110 20.53 -8.53 -31.23
N GLU A 111 21.01 -8.53 -32.48
CA GLU A 111 22.45 -8.49 -32.77
C GLU A 111 23.11 -7.15 -32.36
N ASP A 112 22.38 -6.03 -32.45
CA ASP A 112 22.90 -4.72 -32.01
C ASP A 112 22.96 -4.67 -30.47
N ALA A 113 22.03 -5.35 -29.80
CA ALA A 113 21.99 -5.49 -28.35
C ALA A 113 23.12 -6.38 -27.81
N GLU A 114 23.43 -7.49 -28.46
CA GLU A 114 24.58 -8.33 -28.10
C GLU A 114 25.89 -7.54 -28.18
N ARG A 115 26.08 -6.78 -29.27
CA ARG A 115 27.23 -5.86 -29.44
C ARG A 115 27.33 -4.82 -28.32
N LEU A 116 26.20 -4.28 -27.89
CA LEU A 116 26.15 -3.34 -26.77
C LEU A 116 26.61 -4.01 -25.48
N LEU A 117 26.14 -5.23 -25.19
CA LEU A 117 26.51 -5.97 -23.97
C LEU A 117 27.99 -6.36 -23.96
N GLN A 118 28.56 -6.73 -25.12
CA GLN A 118 30.00 -6.96 -25.26
C GLN A 118 30.80 -5.68 -24.97
N LEU A 119 30.34 -4.52 -25.48
CA LEU A 119 30.94 -3.23 -25.15
C LEU A 119 30.80 -2.89 -23.66
N SER A 120 29.67 -3.18 -23.03
CA SER A 120 29.45 -3.04 -21.58
C SER A 120 30.42 -3.87 -20.76
N SER A 121 30.73 -5.10 -21.19
CA SER A 121 31.76 -5.93 -20.54
C SER A 121 33.14 -5.27 -20.61
N LEU A 122 33.53 -4.73 -21.78
CA LEU A 122 34.83 -4.05 -21.93
C LEU A 122 34.91 -2.77 -21.09
N PHE A 123 33.83 -2.00 -21.02
CA PHE A 123 33.74 -0.84 -20.13
C PHE A 123 33.87 -1.26 -18.65
N GLY A 124 33.22 -2.35 -18.25
CA GLY A 124 33.33 -2.89 -16.88
C GLY A 124 34.74 -3.34 -16.53
N ASP A 125 35.42 -4.06 -17.43
CA ASP A 125 36.82 -4.49 -17.24
C ASP A 125 37.75 -3.27 -17.07
N SER A 126 37.57 -2.22 -17.89
CA SER A 126 38.36 -0.98 -17.80
C SER A 126 38.04 -0.16 -16.54
N LEU A 127 36.78 -0.07 -16.14
CA LEU A 127 36.36 0.63 -14.92
C LEU A 127 36.90 -0.08 -13.67
N ALA A 128 36.91 -1.41 -13.67
CA ALA A 128 37.51 -2.20 -12.59
C ALA A 128 39.02 -1.97 -12.48
N ALA A 129 39.72 -1.81 -13.60
CA ALA A 129 41.16 -1.58 -13.62
C ALA A 129 41.58 -0.14 -13.30
N ALA A 130 40.84 0.87 -13.79
CA ALA A 130 41.26 2.28 -13.70
C ALA A 130 40.06 3.25 -13.58
N ARG A 131 39.47 3.37 -12.38
CA ARG A 131 38.29 4.21 -12.11
C ARG A 131 38.48 5.70 -12.42
N ASP A 132 39.66 6.26 -12.20
CA ASP A 132 39.90 7.70 -12.38
C ASP A 132 40.19 8.11 -13.82
N GLY A 133 40.54 7.16 -14.70
CA GLY A 133 40.86 7.46 -16.09
C GLY A 133 39.69 7.96 -16.92
N ILE A 134 38.45 7.75 -16.45
CA ILE A 134 37.23 8.22 -17.12
C ILE A 134 36.94 9.71 -16.85
N LYS A 135 37.47 10.28 -15.75
CA LYS A 135 37.26 11.68 -15.33
C LYS A 135 38.08 12.70 -16.15
N GLY A 136 38.87 12.21 -17.12
CA GLY A 136 39.99 12.94 -17.71
C GLY A 136 39.69 13.96 -18.82
N SER A 137 38.44 14.28 -19.16
CA SER A 137 38.20 15.34 -20.16
C SER A 137 36.88 16.07 -19.94
N GLU A 138 36.94 17.40 -19.89
CA GLU A 138 35.82 18.33 -20.03
C GLU A 138 35.19 18.29 -21.45
N ASP A 139 35.13 17.12 -22.06
CA ASP A 139 34.62 16.91 -23.40
C ASP A 139 33.12 16.60 -23.32
N LYS A 140 32.30 17.61 -23.62
CA LYS A 140 30.83 17.51 -23.68
C LYS A 140 30.36 16.35 -24.56
N GLN A 141 31.16 15.94 -25.54
CA GLN A 141 30.85 14.81 -26.40
C GLN A 141 30.89 13.49 -25.62
N ARG A 142 31.91 13.27 -24.78
CA ARG A 142 32.05 12.03 -24.00
C ARG A 142 30.97 11.91 -22.93
N ASP A 143 30.63 13.01 -22.26
CA ASP A 143 29.49 13.06 -21.33
C ASP A 143 28.17 12.68 -22.03
N TRP A 144 27.92 13.22 -23.23
CA TRP A 144 26.75 12.83 -24.02
C TRP A 144 26.76 11.33 -24.38
N GLN A 145 27.92 10.79 -24.77
CA GLN A 145 28.05 9.37 -25.10
C GLN A 145 27.81 8.47 -23.89
N LEU A 146 28.34 8.82 -22.71
CA LEU A 146 28.13 8.06 -21.48
C LEU A 146 26.67 8.08 -21.03
N ARG A 147 26.01 9.23 -21.05
CA ARG A 147 24.57 9.33 -20.73
C ARG A 147 23.76 8.43 -21.64
N ARG A 148 24.07 8.45 -22.94
CA ARG A 148 23.39 7.62 -23.92
C ARG A 148 23.69 6.13 -23.73
N PHE A 149 24.91 5.80 -23.35
CA PHE A 149 25.30 4.45 -23.04
C PHE A 149 24.50 3.90 -21.85
N VAL A 150 24.33 4.70 -20.79
CA VAL A 150 23.49 4.36 -19.64
C VAL A 150 22.02 4.17 -20.05
N ASP A 151 21.45 5.07 -20.86
CA ASP A 151 20.07 4.91 -21.37
C ASP A 151 19.86 3.54 -22.05
N LEU A 152 20.81 3.16 -22.91
CA LEU A 152 20.75 1.91 -23.67
C LEU A 152 20.98 0.69 -22.76
N CYS A 153 21.94 0.74 -21.84
CA CYS A 153 22.21 -0.35 -20.89
C CYS A 153 20.99 -0.68 -20.02
N LEU A 154 20.24 0.33 -19.55
CA LEU A 154 19.05 0.12 -18.72
C LEU A 154 17.86 -0.49 -19.47
N GLN A 155 17.82 -0.30 -20.80
CA GLN A 155 16.66 -0.64 -21.64
C GLN A 155 16.95 -1.76 -22.64
N CYS A 156 18.16 -2.32 -22.61
CA CYS A 156 18.55 -3.45 -23.42
C CYS A 156 17.88 -4.73 -22.88
N SER A 157 16.84 -5.21 -23.56
CA SER A 157 16.25 -6.53 -23.30
C SER A 157 16.31 -7.35 -24.58
N THR A 158 16.95 -8.52 -24.52
CA THR A 158 17.13 -9.48 -25.62
C THR A 158 16.37 -10.74 -25.27
N ALA A 159 15.59 -11.27 -26.23
CA ALA A 159 14.78 -12.48 -26.02
C ALA A 159 15.64 -13.75 -25.86
N THR A 160 16.90 -13.71 -26.29
CA THR A 160 17.85 -14.82 -26.32
C THR A 160 19.00 -14.68 -25.33
N SER A 161 19.11 -13.59 -24.55
CA SER A 161 20.26 -13.43 -23.66
C SER A 161 20.23 -14.40 -22.50
N THR A 162 21.43 -14.91 -22.21
CA THR A 162 21.70 -15.56 -20.93
C THR A 162 21.63 -14.55 -19.78
N ALA A 163 21.33 -15.02 -18.56
CA ALA A 163 21.26 -14.16 -17.38
C ALA A 163 22.54 -13.33 -17.15
N VAL A 164 23.68 -13.88 -17.54
CA VAL A 164 24.99 -13.24 -17.43
C VAL A 164 25.07 -11.99 -18.29
N GLU A 165 24.59 -12.05 -19.54
CA GLU A 165 24.69 -10.93 -20.48
C GLU A 165 23.86 -9.73 -20.06
N VAL A 166 22.64 -9.94 -19.56
CA VAL A 166 21.77 -8.84 -19.13
C VAL A 166 22.30 -8.16 -17.87
N ALA A 167 22.86 -8.95 -16.94
CA ALA A 167 23.47 -8.42 -15.73
C ALA A 167 24.67 -7.50 -16.03
N VAL A 168 25.40 -7.72 -17.13
CA VAL A 168 26.54 -6.89 -17.52
C VAL A 168 26.12 -5.45 -17.79
N GLY A 169 25.03 -5.20 -18.52
CA GLY A 169 24.57 -3.83 -18.82
C GLY A 169 24.22 -3.04 -17.55
N PHE A 170 23.46 -3.65 -16.64
CA PHE A 170 23.12 -3.03 -15.35
C PHE A 170 24.34 -2.86 -14.44
N LYS A 171 25.26 -3.82 -14.44
CA LYS A 171 26.53 -3.72 -13.70
C LYS A 171 27.37 -2.55 -14.19
N THR A 172 27.53 -2.38 -15.51
CA THR A 172 28.26 -1.24 -16.07
C THR A 172 27.58 0.09 -15.72
N ALA A 173 26.24 0.17 -15.81
CA ALA A 173 25.50 1.38 -15.42
C ALA A 173 25.71 1.72 -13.93
N ARG A 174 25.72 0.70 -13.06
CA ARG A 174 26.05 0.83 -11.64
C ARG A 174 27.47 1.35 -11.44
N GLU A 175 28.48 0.73 -12.04
CA GLU A 175 29.88 1.14 -11.90
C GLU A 175 30.11 2.58 -12.40
N LEU A 176 29.44 2.98 -13.49
CA LEU A 176 29.46 4.36 -13.98
C LEU A 176 28.82 5.34 -13.00
N THR A 177 27.73 4.93 -12.34
CA THR A 177 27.05 5.75 -11.33
C THR A 177 27.91 5.93 -10.07
N GLU A 178 28.68 4.91 -9.69
CA GLU A 178 29.61 4.97 -8.55
C GLU A 178 30.86 5.82 -8.84
N THR A 179 31.29 5.88 -10.10
CA THR A 179 32.53 6.55 -10.50
C THR A 179 32.31 8.00 -10.92
N LEU A 180 31.14 8.33 -11.48
CA LEU A 180 30.83 9.65 -12.06
C LEU A 180 29.57 10.28 -11.43
N PRO A 181 29.72 11.36 -10.64
CA PRO A 181 28.58 12.03 -10.02
C PRO A 181 27.63 12.67 -11.06
N GLU A 182 28.13 13.04 -12.25
CA GLU A 182 27.30 13.61 -13.32
C GLU A 182 26.29 12.58 -13.85
N ILE A 183 26.68 11.30 -13.92
CA ILE A 183 25.79 10.21 -14.33
C ILE A 183 24.76 9.92 -13.25
N GLN A 184 25.16 9.94 -11.98
CA GLN A 184 24.23 9.86 -10.87
C GLN A 184 23.19 10.99 -10.91
N GLN A 185 23.64 12.23 -11.13
CA GLN A 185 22.74 13.38 -11.29
C GLN A 185 21.85 13.27 -12.53
N TYR A 186 22.36 12.67 -13.61
CA TYR A 186 21.57 12.43 -14.82
C TYR A 186 20.44 11.42 -14.59
N LEU A 187 20.71 10.29 -13.92
CA LEU A 187 19.71 9.31 -13.50
C LEU A 187 18.62 9.97 -12.63
N LEU A 188 19.04 10.89 -11.75
CA LEU A 188 18.17 11.68 -10.87
C LEU A 188 17.34 12.75 -11.59
N SER A 189 17.74 13.17 -12.79
CA SER A 189 17.17 14.35 -13.44
C SER A 189 15.79 14.14 -14.05
N GLY A 190 15.32 12.88 -14.16
CA GLY A 190 14.08 12.54 -14.87
C GLY A 190 14.15 12.76 -16.39
N ARG A 191 15.37 12.85 -16.96
CA ARG A 191 15.62 13.17 -18.37
C ARG A 191 16.26 12.02 -19.15
N LEU A 192 16.09 10.79 -18.67
CA LEU A 192 16.56 9.60 -19.39
C LEU A 192 15.73 9.45 -20.65
N VAL A 193 16.35 8.96 -21.72
CA VAL A 193 15.62 8.80 -22.97
C VAL A 193 14.90 7.46 -22.98
N ASP A 194 13.57 7.49 -23.03
CA ASP A 194 12.77 6.28 -23.15
C ASP A 194 12.95 5.70 -24.57
N CYS A 195 13.65 4.57 -24.59
CA CYS A 195 13.97 3.78 -25.75
C CYS A 195 12.97 2.65 -25.95
N HIS A 196 12.11 2.33 -24.98
CA HIS A 196 11.19 1.20 -25.00
C HIS A 196 10.24 1.15 -26.21
N PRO A 197 9.76 2.26 -26.78
CA PRO A 197 9.15 2.26 -28.11
C PRO A 197 10.24 2.19 -29.21
N LEU A 198 11.11 1.17 -29.21
CA LEU A 198 12.21 0.97 -30.17
C LEU A 198 11.74 1.01 -31.64
N ARG A 199 10.47 0.67 -31.91
CA ARG A 199 9.86 0.78 -33.25
C ARG A 199 9.67 2.24 -33.72
N GLU A 200 9.55 3.21 -32.81
CA GLU A 200 9.42 4.64 -33.12
C GLU A 200 10.77 5.38 -33.26
N MET A 201 11.87 4.85 -32.72
CA MET A 201 13.22 5.44 -32.90
C MET A 201 13.57 5.69 -34.38
N ARG A 202 13.00 4.91 -35.30
CA ARG A 202 13.25 5.05 -36.74
C ARG A 202 12.66 6.34 -37.35
N LYS A 203 11.86 7.10 -36.59
CA LYS A 203 11.07 8.23 -37.11
C LYS A 203 11.38 9.58 -36.46
N LYS A 204 11.92 9.62 -35.24
CA LYS A 204 12.13 10.86 -34.45
C LYS A 204 13.60 11.18 -34.26
N GLN A 205 13.96 12.46 -34.25
CA GLN A 205 15.32 12.90 -33.90
C GLN A 205 15.52 12.82 -32.37
N TYR A 206 16.76 12.69 -31.91
CA TYR A 206 17.07 12.43 -30.50
C TYR A 206 16.48 13.48 -29.53
N PHE A 207 16.51 14.77 -29.90
CA PHE A 207 15.93 15.83 -29.07
C PHE A 207 14.40 15.76 -28.97
N GLU A 208 13.75 15.01 -29.86
CA GLU A 208 12.30 14.79 -29.91
C GLU A 208 11.89 13.49 -29.21
N MET A 209 12.85 12.72 -28.68
CA MET A 209 12.55 11.48 -27.98
C MET A 209 11.89 11.75 -26.62
N PRO A 210 10.94 10.90 -26.21
CA PRO A 210 10.32 11.02 -24.90
C PRO A 210 11.37 10.86 -23.81
N LYS A 211 11.25 11.72 -22.80
CA LYS A 211 12.09 11.67 -21.61
C LYS A 211 11.29 11.05 -20.49
N ALA A 212 11.94 10.16 -19.75
CA ALA A 212 11.39 9.44 -18.64
C ALA A 212 12.38 9.44 -17.47
N SER A 213 11.89 9.16 -16.28
CA SER A 213 12.74 8.85 -15.13
C SER A 213 13.14 7.38 -15.08
N VAL A 214 14.13 7.06 -14.23
CA VAL A 214 14.59 5.68 -14.02
C VAL A 214 13.41 4.80 -13.63
N THR A 215 12.54 5.33 -12.79
CA THR A 215 11.36 4.65 -12.24
C THR A 215 10.34 4.28 -13.32
N GLN A 216 10.08 5.21 -14.24
CA GLN A 216 9.21 5.00 -15.40
C GLN A 216 9.80 3.97 -16.37
N ILE A 217 11.11 4.05 -16.63
CA ILE A 217 11.83 3.09 -17.48
C ILE A 217 11.76 1.69 -16.88
N VAL A 218 12.07 1.55 -15.58
CA VAL A 218 11.98 0.28 -14.85
C VAL A 218 10.57 -0.30 -14.93
N ARG A 219 9.55 0.52 -14.63
CA ARG A 219 8.15 0.12 -14.73
C ARG A 219 7.81 -0.40 -16.12
N GLN A 220 8.18 0.34 -17.16
CA GLN A 220 7.88 -0.02 -18.53
C GLN A 220 8.59 -1.32 -18.95
N GLY A 221 9.83 -1.53 -18.48
CA GLY A 221 10.57 -2.77 -18.66
C GLY A 221 9.88 -3.97 -18.02
N LEU A 222 9.43 -3.84 -16.77
CA LEU A 222 8.68 -4.90 -16.06
C LEU A 222 7.32 -5.21 -16.71
N ILE A 223 6.57 -4.18 -17.13
CA ILE A 223 5.28 -4.35 -17.84
C ILE A 223 5.49 -5.09 -19.15
N SER A 224 6.54 -4.74 -19.88
CA SER A 224 6.82 -5.33 -21.19
C SER A 224 7.33 -6.77 -21.10
N ALA A 225 8.14 -7.08 -20.09
CA ALA A 225 8.53 -8.45 -19.77
C ALA A 225 7.30 -9.32 -19.47
N ARG A 226 6.31 -8.78 -18.75
CA ARG A 226 5.04 -9.48 -18.49
C ARG A 226 4.23 -9.73 -19.77
N GLY A 227 4.12 -8.75 -20.65
CA GLY A 227 3.36 -8.86 -21.91
C GLY A 227 3.93 -9.89 -22.89
N GLN A 228 5.19 -10.29 -22.72
CA GLN A 228 5.89 -11.28 -23.54
C GLN A 228 5.76 -12.72 -23.00
N LEU A 229 5.28 -12.91 -21.76
CA LEU A 229 5.13 -14.23 -21.14
C LEU A 229 3.81 -14.92 -21.58
N PRO A 230 3.86 -16.17 -22.09
CA PRO A 230 2.64 -16.92 -22.41
C PRO A 230 1.82 -17.20 -21.15
N ILE A 231 0.50 -17.04 -21.23
CA ILE A 231 -0.44 -17.20 -20.10
C ILE A 231 -0.50 -18.67 -19.59
N SER A 232 0.00 -19.64 -20.35
CA SER A 232 -0.31 -21.07 -20.17
C SER A 232 0.86 -22.01 -19.83
N SER A 233 2.08 -21.55 -19.59
CA SER A 233 3.19 -22.42 -19.18
C SER A 233 3.85 -21.90 -17.92
N ARG A 234 4.24 -22.80 -17.00
CA ARG A 234 4.97 -22.51 -15.77
C ARG A 234 5.99 -21.39 -16.02
N VAL A 235 5.76 -20.29 -15.30
CA VAL A 235 6.41 -19.00 -15.43
C VAL A 235 7.93 -19.18 -15.36
N HIS A 236 8.64 -18.89 -16.45
CA HIS A 236 10.09 -18.71 -16.39
C HIS A 236 10.35 -17.26 -15.98
N GLU A 237 11.00 -17.07 -14.84
CA GLU A 237 11.50 -15.79 -14.35
C GLU A 237 12.35 -15.10 -15.43
N SER A 238 12.19 -13.79 -15.59
CA SER A 238 12.97 -13.04 -16.57
C SER A 238 14.31 -12.65 -15.96
N SER A 239 15.42 -13.09 -16.56
CA SER A 239 16.75 -12.67 -16.12
C SER A 239 16.95 -11.15 -16.22
N TYR A 240 16.29 -10.51 -17.20
CA TYR A 240 16.24 -9.05 -17.30
C TYR A 240 15.51 -8.42 -16.12
N SER A 241 14.37 -8.96 -15.71
CA SER A 241 13.59 -8.43 -14.59
C SER A 241 14.30 -8.63 -13.25
N ASN A 242 15.05 -9.72 -13.08
CA ASN A 242 15.91 -9.95 -11.92
C ASN A 242 17.04 -8.90 -11.85
N ALA A 243 17.82 -8.74 -12.93
CA ALA A 243 18.92 -7.77 -12.98
C ALA A 243 18.43 -6.32 -12.82
N LEU A 244 17.25 -6.01 -13.39
CA LEU A 244 16.58 -4.72 -13.22
C LEU A 244 16.19 -4.48 -11.76
N LEU A 245 15.63 -5.49 -11.06
CA LEU A 245 15.28 -5.33 -9.65
C LEU A 245 16.51 -5.16 -8.77
N ASP A 246 17.58 -5.94 -9.00
CA ASP A 246 18.86 -5.78 -8.29
C ASP A 246 19.41 -4.35 -8.46
N PHE A 247 19.32 -3.81 -9.67
CA PHE A 247 19.73 -2.43 -9.94
C PHE A 247 18.86 -1.41 -9.21
N VAL A 248 17.54 -1.60 -9.15
CA VAL A 248 16.64 -0.72 -8.39
C VAL A 248 16.96 -0.76 -6.90
N VAL A 249 17.11 -1.95 -6.33
CA VAL A 249 17.47 -2.14 -4.92
C VAL A 249 18.79 -1.42 -4.62
N TYR A 250 19.77 -1.58 -5.50
CA TYR A 250 21.04 -0.87 -5.42
C TYR A 250 20.86 0.66 -5.37
N LEU A 251 20.05 1.24 -6.27
CA LEU A 251 19.80 2.67 -6.30
C LEU A 251 19.11 3.13 -5.00
N LEU A 252 18.03 2.47 -4.59
CA LEU A 252 17.30 2.82 -3.37
C LEU A 252 18.18 2.72 -2.12
N THR A 253 19.12 1.77 -2.09
CA THR A 253 20.02 1.54 -0.96
C THR A 253 21.19 2.53 -0.93
N ASN A 254 21.74 2.95 -2.06
CA ASN A 254 22.99 3.72 -2.08
C ASN A 254 22.83 5.21 -2.38
N THR A 255 21.65 5.65 -2.84
CA THR A 255 21.48 7.03 -3.28
C THR A 255 20.31 7.72 -2.58
N SER A 256 20.63 8.53 -1.56
CA SER A 256 19.64 9.29 -0.79
C SER A 256 18.84 10.26 -1.66
N GLY A 257 19.51 10.93 -2.61
CA GLY A 257 18.85 11.79 -3.59
C GLY A 257 17.90 11.04 -4.51
N ILE A 258 18.13 9.74 -4.78
CA ILE A 258 17.18 8.95 -5.59
C ILE A 258 15.99 8.64 -4.73
N LEU A 259 16.13 8.26 -3.47
CA LEU A 259 14.96 8.07 -2.61
C LEU A 259 14.09 9.33 -2.58
N GLU A 260 14.66 10.51 -2.38
CA GLU A 260 13.91 11.77 -2.41
C GLU A 260 13.33 12.08 -3.78
N ALA A 261 14.07 11.92 -4.89
CA ALA A 261 13.53 12.11 -6.24
C ALA A 261 12.47 11.06 -6.61
N PHE A 262 12.64 9.82 -6.16
CA PHE A 262 11.76 8.67 -6.32
C PHE A 262 10.47 8.85 -5.51
N VAL A 263 10.56 9.52 -4.37
CA VAL A 263 9.45 9.95 -3.47
C VAL A 263 8.81 11.26 -3.95
N MET A 264 9.58 12.21 -4.45
CA MET A 264 9.08 13.49 -4.98
C MET A 264 8.47 13.34 -6.37
N GLU A 265 8.94 12.40 -7.19
CA GLU A 265 8.22 11.95 -8.36
C GLU A 265 6.92 11.23 -8.01
N VAL A 266 6.70 10.77 -6.77
CA VAL A 266 5.36 10.36 -6.32
C VAL A 266 4.43 11.56 -6.31
N ARG A 267 4.93 12.70 -5.80
CA ARG A 267 4.20 13.97 -5.74
C ARG A 267 3.84 14.53 -7.12
N ALA A 268 4.62 14.23 -8.16
CA ALA A 268 4.40 14.76 -9.51
C ALA A 268 3.85 13.73 -10.52
N VAL A 269 4.22 12.44 -10.40
CA VAL A 269 3.96 11.40 -11.43
C VAL A 269 3.82 9.96 -10.85
N GLY A 270 3.76 9.76 -9.53
CA GLY A 270 3.46 8.45 -8.95
C GLY A 270 4.56 7.35 -9.08
N CYS A 271 5.82 7.68 -8.85
CA CYS A 271 6.93 6.78 -9.17
C CYS A 271 7.27 5.68 -8.15
N TRP A 272 7.03 5.86 -6.84
CA TRP A 272 7.22 4.80 -5.84
C TRP A 272 6.46 3.53 -6.18
N CYS A 273 5.20 3.71 -6.59
CA CYS A 273 4.39 2.57 -6.94
C CYS A 273 4.75 2.07 -8.32
N GLY A 274 5.24 2.88 -9.26
CA GLY A 274 5.55 2.41 -10.62
C GLY A 274 6.38 1.10 -10.68
N VAL A 275 7.41 0.99 -9.83
CA VAL A 275 8.30 -0.18 -9.80
C VAL A 275 7.72 -1.36 -9.01
N LEU A 276 7.19 -1.11 -7.80
CA LEU A 276 6.63 -2.14 -6.93
C LEU A 276 5.18 -2.52 -7.26
N SER A 277 4.48 -1.74 -8.08
CA SER A 277 3.06 -1.93 -8.40
C SER A 277 2.79 -2.88 -9.54
N VAL A 278 3.82 -3.37 -10.24
CA VAL A 278 3.59 -4.23 -11.40
C VAL A 278 2.76 -5.43 -10.94
N PRO A 279 1.56 -5.68 -11.54
CA PRO A 279 0.67 -6.68 -11.03
C PRO A 279 1.37 -8.03 -11.06
N LEU A 280 1.62 -8.58 -9.86
CA LEU A 280 2.27 -9.87 -9.64
C LEU A 280 3.76 -9.84 -9.99
N LEU A 281 4.53 -8.97 -9.31
CA LEU A 281 5.99 -8.90 -9.44
C LEU A 281 6.67 -10.28 -9.24
N ASN A 282 6.12 -11.10 -8.33
CA ASN A 282 6.49 -12.50 -8.10
C ASN A 282 6.29 -13.45 -9.28
N LYS A 283 5.57 -13.03 -10.34
CA LYS A 283 5.44 -13.78 -11.59
C LYS A 283 6.46 -13.37 -12.65
N VAL A 284 7.30 -12.37 -12.40
CA VAL A 284 8.29 -11.91 -13.39
C VAL A 284 9.69 -11.91 -12.80
N VAL A 285 9.79 -11.77 -11.47
CA VAL A 285 11.03 -11.72 -10.71
C VAL A 285 11.14 -12.94 -9.78
N ALA A 286 12.35 -13.47 -9.67
CA ALA A 286 12.72 -14.54 -8.75
C ALA A 286 12.53 -14.15 -7.28
N ALA A 287 12.45 -15.15 -6.40
CA ALA A 287 12.30 -14.93 -4.96
C ALA A 287 13.50 -14.20 -4.35
N ASP A 288 14.75 -14.55 -4.72
CA ASP A 288 15.94 -13.97 -4.08
C ASP A 288 16.06 -12.44 -4.29
N PRO A 289 15.89 -11.88 -5.50
CA PRO A 289 15.87 -10.44 -5.71
C PRO A 289 14.70 -9.74 -5.00
N LEU A 290 13.55 -10.40 -4.89
CA LEU A 290 12.40 -9.84 -4.18
C LEU A 290 12.65 -9.72 -2.68
N LEU A 291 13.33 -10.70 -2.07
CA LEU A 291 13.71 -10.65 -0.66
C LEU A 291 14.72 -9.53 -0.38
N GLN A 292 15.47 -9.03 -1.37
CA GLN A 292 16.32 -7.86 -1.13
C GLN A 292 15.52 -6.60 -0.78
N LEU A 293 14.25 -6.51 -1.21
CA LEU A 293 13.35 -5.42 -0.83
C LEU A 293 12.97 -5.45 0.66
N THR A 294 13.12 -6.60 1.32
CA THR A 294 12.76 -6.80 2.73
C THR A 294 13.94 -6.52 3.66
N ASN A 295 15.04 -5.99 3.13
CA ASN A 295 16.20 -5.56 3.91
C ASN A 295 15.85 -4.38 4.84
N LEU A 296 16.15 -4.52 6.13
CA LEU A 296 15.78 -3.54 7.17
C LEU A 296 16.26 -2.09 6.89
N PRO A 297 17.55 -1.82 6.60
CA PRO A 297 18.02 -0.49 6.18
C PRO A 297 17.23 0.14 5.03
N LEU A 298 16.87 -0.67 4.02
CA LEU A 298 16.05 -0.21 2.91
C LEU A 298 14.63 0.08 3.37
N TRP A 299 14.04 -0.80 4.17
CA TRP A 299 12.71 -0.60 4.77
C TRP A 299 12.60 0.67 5.60
N ILE A 300 13.60 0.96 6.45
CA ILE A 300 13.62 2.18 7.27
C ILE A 300 13.60 3.44 6.39
N ARG A 301 14.38 3.44 5.31
CA ARG A 301 14.39 4.54 4.35
C ARG A 301 13.04 4.68 3.66
N LEU A 302 12.45 3.56 3.25
CA LEU A 302 11.15 3.52 2.60
C LEU A 302 10.03 4.04 3.53
N LEU A 303 10.04 3.67 4.81
CA LEU A 303 9.08 4.16 5.81
C LEU A 303 9.20 5.67 6.03
N SER A 304 10.43 6.17 6.22
CA SER A 304 10.69 7.61 6.41
C SER A 304 10.14 8.42 5.24
N ALA A 305 10.44 7.98 4.02
CA ALA A 305 9.87 8.52 2.80
C ALA A 305 8.34 8.47 2.76
N GLY A 306 7.75 7.33 3.13
CA GLY A 306 6.30 7.10 3.10
C GLY A 306 5.53 8.02 4.04
N LEU A 307 6.06 8.28 5.24
CA LEU A 307 5.43 9.17 6.22
C LEU A 307 5.28 10.61 5.70
N HIS A 308 6.22 11.07 4.87
CA HIS A 308 6.19 12.40 4.25
C HIS A 308 5.26 12.51 3.03
N LEU A 309 4.75 11.40 2.48
CA LEU A 309 3.86 11.42 1.31
C LEU A 309 2.50 12.03 1.63
N SER A 310 1.95 12.85 0.73
CA SER A 310 0.57 13.30 0.84
C SER A 310 -0.39 12.18 0.39
N VAL A 311 -1.54 12.07 1.06
CA VAL A 311 -2.58 11.06 0.76
C VAL A 311 -3.23 11.27 -0.62
N PHE A 312 -3.06 12.44 -1.23
CA PHE A 312 -3.73 12.81 -2.48
C PHE A 312 -2.86 12.57 -3.73
N ASP A 313 -1.61 12.15 -3.56
CA ASP A 313 -0.64 12.03 -4.65
C ASP A 313 -0.29 10.57 -5.00
N PHE A 314 -1.23 9.63 -4.84
CA PHE A 314 -0.95 8.25 -5.22
C PHE A 314 -0.95 8.07 -6.75
N PRO A 315 0.04 7.35 -7.33
CA PRO A 315 0.03 6.95 -8.74
C PRO A 315 -1.23 6.21 -9.10
N ALA A 316 -1.68 6.32 -10.36
CA ALA A 316 -2.72 5.44 -10.88
C ALA A 316 -2.30 3.96 -10.76
N SER A 317 -3.19 3.14 -10.18
CA SER A 317 -3.04 1.70 -10.14
C SER A 317 -2.80 1.14 -11.56
N PRO A 318 -1.87 0.19 -11.72
CA PRO A 318 -1.62 -0.44 -13.01
C PRO A 318 -2.76 -1.37 -13.45
N VAL A 319 -3.65 -1.75 -12.55
CA VAL A 319 -4.87 -2.49 -12.87
C VAL A 319 -6.02 -1.50 -12.94
N THR A 320 -6.56 -1.31 -14.14
CA THR A 320 -7.71 -0.44 -14.37
C THR A 320 -8.85 -0.82 -13.43
N GLY A 321 -9.22 0.13 -12.58
CA GLY A 321 -10.34 -0.01 -11.66
C GLY A 321 -10.01 -0.37 -10.23
N ILE A 322 -8.78 -0.78 -9.93
CA ILE A 322 -8.34 -0.94 -8.54
C ILE A 322 -7.87 0.42 -8.02
N ALA A 323 -8.29 0.78 -6.81
CA ALA A 323 -7.84 2.01 -6.15
C ALA A 323 -6.34 1.93 -5.85
N SER A 324 -5.62 3.01 -6.16
CA SER A 324 -4.18 3.10 -6.00
C SER A 324 -3.72 2.90 -4.56
N GLU A 325 -4.51 3.42 -3.63
CA GLU A 325 -4.35 3.33 -2.19
C GLU A 325 -4.41 1.87 -1.73
N ALA A 326 -5.39 1.13 -2.24
CA ALA A 326 -5.59 -0.28 -1.88
C ALA A 326 -4.45 -1.15 -2.39
N TRP A 327 -4.00 -0.87 -3.62
CA TRP A 327 -2.85 -1.53 -4.22
C TRP A 327 -1.57 -1.26 -3.41
N PHE A 328 -1.36 0.00 -3.02
CA PHE A 328 -0.18 0.42 -2.27
C PHE A 328 -0.14 -0.20 -0.86
N LEU A 329 -1.30 -0.23 -0.19
CA LEU A 329 -1.45 -0.88 1.11
C LEU A 329 -1.04 -2.37 1.05
N GLY A 330 -1.51 -3.12 0.05
CA GLY A 330 -1.16 -4.53 -0.12
C GLY A 330 0.35 -4.75 -0.30
N ASN A 331 0.98 -3.97 -1.17
CA ASN A 331 2.43 -4.05 -1.39
C ASN A 331 3.25 -3.74 -0.12
N LEU A 332 2.87 -2.72 0.64
CA LEU A 332 3.56 -2.38 1.89
C LEU A 332 3.38 -3.44 2.96
N LEU A 333 2.18 -4.01 3.08
CA LEU A 333 1.92 -5.12 3.99
C LEU A 333 2.79 -6.34 3.63
N TRP A 334 2.93 -6.65 2.33
CA TRP A 334 3.79 -7.74 1.88
C TRP A 334 5.25 -7.54 2.28
N ILE A 335 5.82 -6.36 1.98
CA ILE A 335 7.21 -6.07 2.34
C ILE A 335 7.37 -6.11 3.86
N SER A 336 6.46 -5.44 4.57
CA SER A 336 6.48 -5.36 6.02
C SER A 336 6.53 -6.74 6.69
N ASP A 337 5.65 -7.66 6.30
CA ASP A 337 5.56 -9.00 6.89
C ASP A 337 6.88 -9.80 6.78
N HIS A 338 7.68 -9.50 5.76
CA HIS A 338 8.93 -10.21 5.46
C HIS A 338 10.20 -9.47 5.94
N VAL A 339 10.06 -8.30 6.56
CA VAL A 339 11.19 -7.57 7.15
C VAL A 339 11.44 -8.07 8.58
N GLU A 340 12.57 -8.72 8.78
CA GLU A 340 12.99 -9.20 10.10
C GLU A 340 13.81 -8.15 10.87
N GLY A 341 13.88 -8.29 12.21
CA GLY A 341 14.74 -7.45 13.07
C GLY A 341 14.26 -6.01 13.25
N LYS A 342 12.95 -5.75 13.12
CA LYS A 342 12.37 -4.43 13.33
C LYS A 342 12.56 -3.97 14.79
N THR A 343 12.87 -2.69 14.97
CA THR A 343 12.87 -2.04 16.29
C THR A 343 11.51 -1.40 16.57
N ASP A 344 11.21 -1.09 17.83
CA ASP A 344 9.93 -0.50 18.23
C ASP A 344 9.62 0.81 17.48
N ALA A 345 10.65 1.64 17.25
CA ALA A 345 10.52 2.88 16.47
C ALA A 345 10.17 2.62 14.99
N VAL A 346 10.71 1.54 14.41
CA VAL A 346 10.40 1.14 13.02
C VAL A 346 8.96 0.65 12.93
N VAL A 347 8.51 -0.17 13.87
CA VAL A 347 7.13 -0.66 13.93
C VAL A 347 6.16 0.51 14.15
N LEU A 348 6.48 1.48 15.01
CA LEU A 348 5.65 2.67 15.20
C LEU A 348 5.44 3.45 13.90
N ASN A 349 6.53 3.73 13.18
CA ASN A 349 6.49 4.44 11.89
C ASN A 349 5.68 3.66 10.85
N GLU A 350 5.80 2.33 10.85
CA GLU A 350 5.03 1.44 10.01
C GLU A 350 3.53 1.53 10.31
N VAL A 351 3.12 1.43 11.58
CA VAL A 351 1.71 1.53 12.01
C VAL A 351 1.10 2.87 11.59
N GLN A 352 1.86 3.96 11.75
CA GLN A 352 1.42 5.30 11.36
C GLN A 352 1.21 5.41 9.86
N LEU A 353 2.14 4.87 9.06
CA LEU A 353 2.01 4.82 7.60
C LEU A 353 0.81 3.97 7.19
N LEU A 354 0.68 2.75 7.73
CA LEU A 354 -0.43 1.86 7.43
C LEU A 354 -1.77 2.51 7.78
N SER A 355 -1.89 3.16 8.94
CA SER A 355 -3.10 3.88 9.37
C SER A 355 -3.46 5.01 8.39
N LYS A 356 -2.47 5.80 7.97
CA LYS A 356 -2.64 6.88 6.99
C LYS A 356 -3.13 6.36 5.63
N LEU A 357 -2.60 5.23 5.17
CA LEU A 357 -3.06 4.58 3.95
C LEU A 357 -4.45 3.99 4.11
N LEU A 358 -4.72 3.38 5.25
CA LEU A 358 -6.00 2.78 5.53
C LEU A 358 -7.14 3.80 5.47
N GLN A 359 -6.87 5.04 5.91
CA GLN A 359 -7.76 6.20 5.83
C GLN A 359 -7.95 6.72 4.40
N SER A 360 -7.08 6.38 3.45
CA SER A 360 -7.22 6.81 2.05
C SER A 360 -7.90 5.76 1.16
N VAL A 361 -7.81 4.48 1.54
CA VAL A 361 -8.39 3.37 0.76
C VAL A 361 -9.91 3.48 0.65
N PRO A 362 -10.50 3.38 -0.55
CA PRO A 362 -11.96 3.41 -0.71
C PRO A 362 -12.67 2.31 0.11
N PRO A 363 -13.83 2.59 0.73
CA PRO A 363 -14.54 1.65 1.61
C PRO A 363 -14.87 0.30 0.95
N ALA A 364 -15.09 0.29 -0.37
CA ALA A 364 -15.43 -0.92 -1.14
C ALA A 364 -14.30 -1.99 -1.18
N THR A 365 -13.12 -1.69 -0.65
CA THR A 365 -11.93 -2.52 -0.82
C THR A 365 -12.06 -3.91 -0.20
N TYR A 366 -12.49 -4.12 1.04
CA TYR A 366 -12.77 -5.48 1.53
C TYR A 366 -14.28 -5.72 1.52
N ALA A 367 -14.76 -6.54 0.59
CA ALA A 367 -16.16 -6.96 0.59
C ALA A 367 -16.37 -8.17 1.52
N ALA A 368 -17.58 -8.28 2.05
CA ALA A 368 -18.08 -9.34 2.95
C ALA A 368 -18.02 -10.79 2.43
N SER A 369 -17.39 -11.02 1.28
CA SER A 369 -17.27 -12.34 0.64
C SER A 369 -15.84 -12.86 0.65
N GLY A 370 -14.89 -12.12 1.25
CA GLY A 370 -13.47 -12.44 1.22
C GLY A 370 -12.76 -11.97 -0.06
N VAL A 371 -13.52 -11.60 -1.09
CA VAL A 371 -13.00 -11.07 -2.35
C VAL A 371 -13.12 -9.54 -2.35
N ALA A 372 -12.00 -8.83 -2.41
CA ALA A 372 -11.99 -7.38 -2.59
C ALA A 372 -12.55 -7.00 -3.97
N VAL A 373 -13.52 -6.09 -4.02
CA VAL A 373 -14.16 -5.65 -5.26
C VAL A 373 -14.27 -4.14 -5.27
N SER A 374 -13.67 -3.47 -6.25
CA SER A 374 -13.94 -2.06 -6.54
C SER A 374 -15.03 -1.93 -7.59
N TRP A 375 -15.76 -0.83 -7.56
CA TRP A 375 -16.76 -0.51 -8.58
C TRP A 375 -16.20 0.55 -9.51
N THR A 376 -15.98 0.19 -10.77
CA THR A 376 -15.59 1.16 -11.81
C THR A 376 -16.80 1.74 -12.46
N LYS A 377 -16.87 3.07 -12.51
CA LYS A 377 -17.93 3.78 -13.20
C LYS A 377 -17.63 3.79 -14.71
N VAL A 378 -18.37 3.01 -15.48
CA VAL A 378 -18.22 2.92 -16.95
C VAL A 378 -19.09 3.97 -17.65
N SER A 379 -20.20 4.38 -17.01
CA SER A 379 -21.02 5.51 -17.44
C SER A 379 -21.72 6.17 -16.24
N GLU A 380 -22.45 7.28 -16.45
CA GLU A 380 -23.24 7.91 -15.38
C GLU A 380 -24.24 6.96 -14.70
N SER A 381 -24.72 5.95 -15.43
CA SER A 381 -25.74 5.00 -15.00
C SER A 381 -25.23 3.56 -14.79
N HIS A 382 -23.95 3.28 -15.09
CA HIS A 382 -23.43 1.91 -15.09
C HIS A 382 -22.08 1.79 -14.36
N SER A 383 -22.03 0.93 -13.34
CA SER A 383 -20.82 0.54 -12.65
C SER A 383 -20.55 -0.96 -12.81
N VAL A 384 -19.29 -1.31 -13.07
CA VAL A 384 -18.84 -2.70 -13.25
C VAL A 384 -17.95 -3.08 -12.06
N PRO A 385 -18.19 -4.25 -11.42
CA PRO A 385 -17.33 -4.74 -10.35
C PRO A 385 -15.99 -5.20 -10.94
N VAL A 386 -14.90 -4.71 -10.37
CA VAL A 386 -13.53 -5.14 -10.65
C VAL A 386 -13.05 -5.93 -9.45
N VAL A 387 -12.89 -7.24 -9.67
CA VAL A 387 -12.38 -8.17 -8.68
C VAL A 387 -10.87 -7.99 -8.55
N PHE A 388 -10.39 -7.86 -7.32
CA PHE A 388 -8.96 -7.75 -7.05
C PHE A 388 -8.25 -9.07 -7.34
N PRO A 389 -7.01 -9.05 -7.85
CA PRO A 389 -6.19 -10.24 -8.01
C PRO A 389 -6.05 -11.00 -6.69
N GLU A 390 -5.99 -12.33 -6.76
CA GLU A 390 -5.84 -13.21 -5.59
C GLU A 390 -4.64 -12.82 -4.73
N ALA A 391 -3.47 -12.58 -5.33
CA ALA A 391 -2.29 -12.14 -4.60
C ALA A 391 -2.50 -10.81 -3.86
N LEU A 392 -3.23 -9.85 -4.43
CA LEU A 392 -3.51 -8.59 -3.72
C LEU A 392 -4.47 -8.84 -2.54
N ASN A 393 -5.44 -9.75 -2.69
CA ASN A 393 -6.29 -10.16 -1.57
C ASN A 393 -5.48 -10.82 -0.45
N GLU A 394 -4.51 -11.68 -0.78
CA GLU A 394 -3.62 -12.32 0.21
C GLU A 394 -2.77 -11.27 0.95
N GLN A 395 -2.18 -10.32 0.20
CA GLN A 395 -1.38 -9.24 0.77
C GLN A 395 -2.19 -8.35 1.72
N LEU A 396 -3.42 -8.01 1.35
CA LEU A 396 -4.33 -7.24 2.20
C LEU A 396 -4.69 -8.01 3.49
N GLN A 397 -4.78 -9.34 3.43
CA GLN A 397 -5.08 -10.18 4.60
C GLN A 397 -3.95 -10.25 5.64
N ILE A 398 -2.73 -9.83 5.29
CA ILE A 398 -1.59 -9.79 6.24
C ILE A 398 -1.94 -8.95 7.48
N LEU A 399 -2.67 -7.85 7.32
CA LEU A 399 -3.06 -6.97 8.43
C LEU A 399 -3.90 -7.68 9.51
N VAL A 400 -4.61 -8.76 9.14
CA VAL A 400 -5.42 -9.56 10.06
C VAL A 400 -4.83 -10.95 10.33
N ASN A 401 -3.57 -11.16 9.95
CA ASN A 401 -2.81 -12.35 10.32
C ASN A 401 -2.43 -12.25 11.81
N ASP A 402 -2.69 -13.33 12.56
CA ASP A 402 -2.45 -13.40 14.00
C ASP A 402 -0.96 -13.17 14.35
N GLN A 403 -0.04 -13.80 13.60
CA GLN A 403 1.40 -13.68 13.85
C GLN A 403 1.90 -12.24 13.64
N TYR A 404 1.48 -11.63 12.53
CA TYR A 404 1.87 -10.26 12.18
C TYR A 404 1.33 -9.26 13.20
N LEU A 405 0.05 -9.37 13.57
CA LEU A 405 -0.58 -8.46 14.53
C LEU A 405 0.00 -8.62 15.94
N ARG A 406 0.25 -9.86 16.40
CA ARG A 406 0.93 -10.11 17.69
C ARG A 406 2.33 -9.53 17.71
N SER A 407 3.10 -9.67 16.62
CA SER A 407 4.42 -9.06 16.52
C SER A 407 4.35 -7.54 16.66
N MET A 408 3.40 -6.88 16.00
CA MET A 408 3.18 -5.44 16.17
C MET A 408 2.82 -5.09 17.61
N CYS A 409 1.91 -5.83 18.24
CA CYS A 409 1.52 -5.60 19.63
C CYS A 409 2.70 -5.77 20.59
N ASN A 410 3.54 -6.80 20.42
CA ASN A 410 4.72 -7.04 21.26
C ASN A 410 5.72 -5.88 21.23
N HIS A 411 5.87 -5.20 20.09
CA HIS A 411 6.75 -4.04 19.93
C HIS A 411 6.16 -2.74 20.48
N LEU A 412 4.83 -2.61 20.48
CA LEU A 412 4.16 -1.34 20.75
C LEU A 412 3.57 -1.25 22.16
N LEU A 413 3.19 -2.39 22.73
CA LEU A 413 2.47 -2.46 24.00
C LEU A 413 3.40 -2.87 25.12
N SER A 414 3.67 -1.93 26.02
CA SER A 414 4.30 -2.17 27.30
C SER A 414 3.40 -1.60 28.40
N PHE A 415 3.31 -2.31 29.53
CA PHE A 415 2.45 -1.91 30.63
C PHE A 415 3.15 -2.09 31.97
N SER A 416 3.15 -1.03 32.78
CA SER A 416 3.64 -1.04 34.15
C SER A 416 2.53 -0.52 35.08
N PRO A 417 1.75 -1.42 35.72
CA PRO A 417 0.62 -1.03 36.55
C PRO A 417 1.06 -0.27 37.81
N SER A 418 2.29 -0.50 38.28
CA SER A 418 2.86 0.20 39.45
C SER A 418 3.11 1.69 39.20
N ALA A 419 3.25 2.10 37.93
CA ALA A 419 3.47 3.49 37.52
C ALA A 419 2.15 4.24 37.19
N LEU A 420 0.98 3.60 37.32
CA LEU A 420 -0.31 4.25 37.09
C LEU A 420 -0.56 5.36 38.11
N ARG A 421 -1.04 6.52 37.67
CA ARG A 421 -1.44 7.62 38.57
C ARG A 421 -2.78 7.31 39.24
N HIS A 422 -3.65 6.61 38.51
CA HIS A 422 -4.98 6.19 38.97
C HIS A 422 -5.10 4.67 38.86
N PRO A 423 -4.65 3.89 39.86
CA PRO A 423 -4.82 2.45 39.86
C PRO A 423 -6.31 2.08 39.93
N LEU A 424 -6.66 0.89 39.43
CA LEU A 424 -8.04 0.40 39.45
C LEU A 424 -8.57 0.31 40.88
N GLY A 425 -9.83 0.69 41.05
CA GLY A 425 -10.53 0.51 42.31
C GLY A 425 -10.70 -0.98 42.63
N ALA A 426 -10.65 -1.31 43.92
CA ALA A 426 -10.95 -2.65 44.44
C ALA A 426 -12.25 -2.68 45.26
N GLN A 427 -12.89 -1.53 45.46
CA GLN A 427 -14.07 -1.42 46.31
C GLN A 427 -15.32 -1.75 45.52
N ARG A 428 -15.97 -2.86 45.87
CA ARG A 428 -17.24 -3.27 45.26
C ARG A 428 -18.34 -2.21 45.45
N PRO A 429 -19.25 -2.08 44.47
CA PRO A 429 -20.38 -1.17 44.58
C PRO A 429 -21.23 -1.43 45.82
N VAL A 430 -21.66 -0.35 46.48
CA VAL A 430 -22.60 -0.46 47.60
C VAL A 430 -23.98 -0.77 47.03
N PRO A 431 -24.63 -1.88 47.43
CA PRO A 431 -25.97 -2.20 46.97
C PRO A 431 -26.98 -1.13 47.39
N MET A 432 -27.96 -0.86 46.53
CA MET A 432 -29.04 0.12 46.79
C MET A 432 -29.88 -0.22 48.02
N TYR A 433 -30.09 -1.52 48.29
CA TYR A 433 -30.81 -2.03 49.46
C TYR A 433 -29.98 -3.11 50.16
N PRO A 434 -28.94 -2.77 50.94
CA PRO A 434 -28.01 -3.75 51.50
C PRO A 434 -28.68 -4.80 52.39
N GLU A 435 -29.80 -4.44 53.01
CA GLU A 435 -30.57 -5.29 53.91
C GLU A 435 -31.56 -6.23 53.21
N ALA A 436 -31.67 -6.15 51.87
CA ALA A 436 -32.60 -6.99 51.12
C ALA A 436 -32.15 -8.48 51.10
N PRO A 437 -33.10 -9.44 51.07
CA PRO A 437 -32.79 -10.85 51.30
C PRO A 437 -32.10 -11.54 50.12
N THR A 438 -32.28 -11.05 48.88
CA THR A 438 -31.59 -11.58 47.70
C THR A 438 -30.64 -10.56 47.09
N ILE A 439 -29.56 -11.04 46.46
CA ILE A 439 -28.61 -10.17 45.72
C ILE A 439 -29.33 -9.38 44.62
N ALA A 440 -30.34 -9.97 43.97
CA ALA A 440 -31.19 -9.27 43.00
C ALA A 440 -31.90 -8.07 43.61
N GLU A 441 -32.55 -8.23 44.76
CA GLU A 441 -33.22 -7.13 45.45
C GLU A 441 -32.22 -6.11 46.02
N GLN A 442 -31.06 -6.55 46.50
CA GLN A 442 -30.02 -5.66 47.02
C GLN A 442 -29.57 -4.62 45.99
N PHE A 443 -29.51 -5.01 44.72
CA PHE A 443 -29.14 -4.12 43.60
C PHE A 443 -30.35 -3.54 42.84
N GLY A 444 -31.59 -3.78 43.31
CA GLY A 444 -32.81 -3.22 42.73
C GLY A 444 -33.39 -3.98 41.54
N PHE A 445 -32.96 -5.22 41.29
CA PHE A 445 -33.47 -6.11 40.23
C PHE A 445 -34.61 -7.05 40.69
N GLY A 446 -35.04 -6.98 41.95
CA GLY A 446 -36.01 -7.89 42.57
C GLY A 446 -37.30 -8.11 41.77
N ASP A 447 -37.94 -7.03 41.29
CA ASP A 447 -39.17 -7.13 40.49
C ASP A 447 -38.91 -7.44 39.00
N ILE A 448 -37.73 -7.10 38.48
CA ILE A 448 -37.36 -7.27 37.07
C ILE A 448 -37.00 -8.73 36.78
N ALA A 449 -36.40 -9.45 37.72
CA ALA A 449 -36.09 -10.88 37.60
C ALA A 449 -37.34 -11.76 37.47
N SER A 450 -38.52 -11.27 37.92
CA SER A 450 -39.80 -11.97 37.78
C SER A 450 -40.49 -11.73 36.43
N SER A 451 -40.09 -10.71 35.67
CA SER A 451 -40.69 -10.33 34.39
C SER A 451 -39.72 -10.57 33.23
N SER A 452 -39.88 -11.72 32.57
CA SER A 452 -39.17 -12.13 31.36
C SER A 452 -39.52 -11.29 30.11
N SER A 453 -39.82 -9.99 30.23
CA SER A 453 -40.49 -9.20 29.17
C SER A 453 -39.85 -7.88 28.72
N LEU A 454 -38.65 -7.50 29.17
CA LEU A 454 -38.02 -6.24 28.72
C LEU A 454 -36.96 -6.39 27.61
N SER A 455 -36.25 -7.51 27.53
CA SER A 455 -35.25 -7.78 26.49
C SER A 455 -35.85 -7.98 25.08
N THR A 456 -37.11 -8.37 24.99
CA THR A 456 -37.88 -8.48 23.73
C THR A 456 -38.50 -7.14 23.28
N SER A 457 -38.67 -6.16 24.17
CA SER A 457 -39.31 -4.88 23.83
C SER A 457 -38.38 -3.94 23.03
N LEU A 458 -37.12 -3.80 23.48
CA LEU A 458 -36.13 -2.91 22.83
C LEU A 458 -35.61 -3.45 21.50
N SER A 459 -35.63 -4.77 21.31
CA SER A 459 -35.30 -5.40 20.02
C SER A 459 -36.44 -5.25 18.99
N VAL A 460 -37.70 -5.23 19.44
CA VAL A 460 -38.87 -5.11 18.56
C VAL A 460 -39.14 -3.67 18.10
N THR A 461 -38.88 -2.65 18.93
CA THR A 461 -38.97 -1.24 18.52
C THR A 461 -37.85 -0.83 17.56
N TRP A 462 -36.65 -1.41 17.69
CA TRP A 462 -35.54 -1.12 16.78
C TRP A 462 -35.56 -2.00 15.51
N GLN A 463 -36.07 -3.23 15.57
CA GLN A 463 -36.37 -4.01 14.35
C GLN A 463 -37.45 -3.33 13.50
N LYS A 464 -38.40 -2.60 14.10
CA LYS A 464 -39.34 -1.75 13.36
C LYS A 464 -38.64 -0.64 12.56
N MET A 465 -37.58 -0.05 13.10
CA MET A 465 -36.77 0.97 12.42
C MET A 465 -35.91 0.39 11.28
N LYS A 466 -35.48 -0.87 11.40
CA LYS A 466 -34.82 -1.64 10.33
C LYS A 466 -35.79 -2.20 9.27
N SER A 467 -37.10 -2.24 9.56
CA SER A 467 -38.12 -2.91 8.73
C SER A 467 -38.83 -2.03 7.69
N ILE A 468 -38.45 -0.76 7.52
CA ILE A 468 -38.99 0.11 6.45
C ILE A 468 -38.38 -0.24 5.07
N GLY A 469 -37.46 -1.21 5.00
CA GLY A 469 -36.94 -1.73 3.75
C GLY A 469 -36.90 -3.26 3.69
N LYS A 470 -37.89 -3.86 3.00
CA LYS A 470 -37.84 -5.16 2.29
C LYS A 470 -38.20 -6.46 3.05
N ALA A 471 -39.51 -6.72 3.08
CA ALA A 471 -40.27 -7.92 2.63
C ALA A 471 -39.72 -9.38 2.70
N SER A 472 -40.52 -10.22 3.38
CA SER A 472 -41.35 -11.35 2.87
C SER A 472 -40.80 -12.75 2.53
N TRP A 473 -39.63 -13.19 3.01
CA TRP A 473 -39.15 -14.57 2.76
C TRP A 473 -38.94 -15.47 4.00
N ALA A 474 -39.07 -14.93 5.22
CA ALA A 474 -38.74 -15.65 6.45
C ALA A 474 -39.96 -16.11 7.27
N ARG A 475 -41.05 -16.55 6.60
CA ARG A 475 -42.23 -17.15 7.27
C ARG A 475 -42.27 -18.68 7.26
N SER A 476 -41.30 -19.37 6.68
CA SER A 476 -41.34 -20.84 6.50
C SER A 476 -40.33 -21.64 7.34
N LEU A 477 -39.49 -21.00 8.15
CA LEU A 477 -38.36 -21.68 8.81
C LEU A 477 -38.47 -21.86 10.33
N PHE A 478 -39.59 -21.47 10.96
CA PHE A 478 -39.78 -21.61 12.41
C PHE A 478 -40.98 -22.46 12.85
N GLU A 479 -41.60 -23.20 11.92
CA GLU A 479 -42.69 -24.13 12.24
C GLU A 479 -42.24 -25.58 12.49
N LYS A 480 -40.92 -25.87 12.51
CA LYS A 480 -40.41 -27.26 12.52
C LYS A 480 -39.28 -27.61 13.49
N ALA A 481 -39.08 -26.84 14.56
CA ALA A 481 -38.11 -27.20 15.60
C ALA A 481 -38.79 -27.33 16.98
N GLY A 482 -39.73 -28.27 17.08
CA GLY A 482 -40.27 -28.68 18.36
C GLY A 482 -39.26 -29.55 19.10
N LEU A 483 -38.70 -29.05 20.21
CA LEU A 483 -38.07 -29.88 21.24
C LEU A 483 -38.23 -29.20 22.61
N ARG A 484 -39.26 -29.65 23.34
CA ARG A 484 -39.46 -29.48 24.78
C ARG A 484 -39.19 -30.83 25.43
N ARG A 485 -38.33 -30.89 26.45
CA ARG A 485 -38.28 -31.88 27.57
C ARG A 485 -37.14 -31.46 28.50
N ARG A 486 -37.10 -31.78 29.79
CA ARG A 486 -38.05 -32.09 30.87
C ARG A 486 -37.12 -32.26 32.10
N ARG A 487 -37.56 -31.72 33.23
CA ARG A 487 -36.91 -31.69 34.54
C ARG A 487 -37.09 -33.01 35.30
N GLU A 488 -36.06 -33.43 36.04
CA GLU A 488 -35.97 -34.40 37.17
C GLU A 488 -34.54 -34.19 37.75
N GLY A 489 -34.17 -34.12 39.03
CA GLY A 489 -34.81 -34.30 40.34
C GLY A 489 -33.86 -35.06 41.29
N GLY A 490 -33.49 -34.47 42.45
CA GLY A 490 -32.77 -35.08 43.60
C GLY A 490 -31.24 -34.90 43.61
N GLU A 491 -30.49 -34.74 44.71
CA GLU A 491 -30.74 -34.75 46.17
C GLU A 491 -29.47 -34.22 46.89
N GLU A 492 -29.61 -33.93 48.18
CA GLU A 492 -28.75 -33.16 49.11
C GLU A 492 -27.38 -33.79 49.48
N ASN A 493 -26.40 -32.95 49.88
CA ASN A 493 -25.63 -33.20 51.12
C ASN A 493 -24.82 -32.00 51.64
N SER A 494 -24.76 -31.91 52.97
CA SER A 494 -24.16 -30.89 53.83
C SER A 494 -22.65 -31.04 54.09
N GLY A 495 -21.94 -29.97 54.48
CA GLY A 495 -20.76 -30.11 55.36
C GLY A 495 -19.74 -28.96 55.47
N ILE A 496 -19.87 -28.16 56.54
CA ILE A 496 -18.82 -27.71 57.49
C ILE A 496 -17.78 -26.63 57.09
N ALA A 497 -17.65 -25.67 58.01
CA ALA A 497 -16.79 -24.48 58.04
C ALA A 497 -15.30 -24.73 58.36
N GLY A 498 -14.45 -23.79 57.95
CA GLY A 498 -13.05 -23.67 58.36
C GLY A 498 -12.51 -22.24 58.23
N THR A 499 -12.24 -21.62 59.37
CA THR A 499 -11.63 -20.29 59.57
C THR A 499 -10.11 -20.31 59.43
N SER A 500 -9.50 -19.37 58.69
CA SER A 500 -8.09 -18.99 58.91
C SER A 500 -7.74 -17.59 58.37
N GLN A 501 -7.75 -16.63 59.30
CA GLN A 501 -6.86 -15.47 59.52
C GLN A 501 -5.99 -14.94 58.35
N LEU A 502 -6.25 -13.68 57.99
CA LEU A 502 -5.42 -12.79 57.18
C LEU A 502 -4.24 -12.19 57.98
N PRO A 503 -3.00 -12.14 57.46
CA PRO A 503 -1.93 -11.36 58.06
C PRO A 503 -1.98 -9.88 57.65
N ASN A 504 -1.78 -9.04 58.67
CA ASN A 504 -1.85 -7.58 58.67
C ASN A 504 -0.61 -6.94 58.00
N THR A 505 -0.78 -6.27 56.85
CA THR A 505 0.29 -5.69 56.01
C THR A 505 0.65 -4.23 56.33
N SER A 506 0.36 -3.73 57.54
CA SER A 506 0.57 -2.30 57.86
C SER A 506 2.00 -1.89 58.27
N ARG A 507 2.99 -2.79 58.19
CA ARG A 507 4.41 -2.51 58.50
C ARG A 507 5.33 -2.50 57.28
N GLN A 508 4.99 -3.22 56.21
CA GLN A 508 5.82 -3.32 55.02
C GLN A 508 5.71 -2.06 54.13
N ALA A 509 4.53 -1.42 54.12
CA ALA A 509 4.28 -0.17 53.41
C ALA A 509 5.11 1.02 53.93
N ARG A 510 5.61 0.98 55.18
CA ARG A 510 6.40 2.08 55.77
C ARG A 510 7.91 1.97 55.51
N HIS A 511 8.40 0.80 55.10
CA HIS A 511 9.81 0.61 54.78
C HIS A 511 10.15 0.93 53.31
N ILE A 512 9.16 0.86 52.40
CA ILE A 512 9.34 1.07 50.96
C ILE A 512 9.37 2.56 50.60
N ALA A 513 8.64 3.41 51.31
CA ALA A 513 8.60 4.86 51.05
C ALA A 513 9.92 5.61 51.37
N ALA A 514 10.94 4.93 51.91
CA ALA A 514 12.17 5.55 52.40
C ALA A 514 13.38 5.43 51.45
N ARG A 515 13.28 4.75 50.31
CA ARG A 515 14.43 4.62 49.38
C ARG A 515 14.00 4.67 47.91
N GLY A 516 14.43 5.72 47.22
CA GLY A 516 14.63 5.69 45.77
C GLY A 516 13.72 6.58 44.95
N VAL A 517 14.02 7.88 44.95
CA VAL A 517 13.74 8.76 43.80
C VAL A 517 14.92 8.54 42.84
N ASP A 518 14.64 8.08 41.62
CA ASP A 518 15.31 8.46 40.35
C ASP A 518 15.16 7.36 39.27
N GLN A 519 14.03 7.42 38.54
CA GLN A 519 13.83 7.13 37.10
C GLN A 519 12.31 7.13 36.87
N SER A 520 11.77 8.14 36.20
CA SER A 520 10.33 8.24 35.93
C SER A 520 9.94 7.24 34.82
N THR A 521 9.65 6.00 35.19
CA THR A 521 9.09 5.01 34.25
C THR A 521 7.62 5.38 34.02
N GLU A 522 7.25 5.78 32.80
CA GLU A 522 5.84 5.98 32.44
C GLU A 522 5.09 4.62 32.45
N PRO A 523 3.79 4.58 32.83
CA PRO A 523 3.04 3.32 32.92
C PRO A 523 2.85 2.62 31.57
N PHE A 524 2.94 3.37 30.47
CA PHE A 524 2.82 2.89 29.10
C PHE A 524 3.29 3.97 28.13
N ILE A 525 3.65 3.58 26.91
CA ILE A 525 4.03 4.52 25.84
C ILE A 525 2.76 4.95 25.08
N LEU A 526 2.22 6.10 25.44
CA LEU A 526 0.93 6.58 24.92
C LEU A 526 0.90 6.72 23.39
N GLU A 527 1.97 7.20 22.77
CA GLU A 527 2.03 7.39 21.32
C GLU A 527 1.92 6.07 20.54
N ASN A 528 2.50 4.99 21.07
CA ASN A 528 2.41 3.66 20.47
C ASN A 528 0.98 3.14 20.49
N ILE A 529 0.30 3.29 21.63
CA ILE A 529 -1.09 2.84 21.80
C ILE A 529 -2.03 3.64 20.91
N LYS A 530 -1.83 4.97 20.81
CA LYS A 530 -2.61 5.82 19.90
C LYS A 530 -2.47 5.37 18.45
N ALA A 531 -1.25 5.10 17.99
CA ALA A 531 -0.99 4.66 16.63
C ALA A 531 -1.67 3.31 16.32
N LEU A 532 -1.48 2.31 17.19
CA LEU A 532 -2.10 1.00 17.06
C LEU A 532 -3.63 1.08 17.06
N SER A 533 -4.18 1.90 17.96
CA SER A 533 -5.62 2.10 18.09
C SER A 533 -6.22 2.75 16.86
N CYS A 534 -5.58 3.79 16.30
CA CYS A 534 -6.01 4.39 15.03
C CYS A 534 -6.03 3.37 13.88
N LEU A 535 -5.00 2.52 13.77
CA LEU A 535 -4.93 1.49 12.74
C LEU A 535 -6.09 0.49 12.89
N CYS A 536 -6.25 -0.10 14.08
CA CYS A 536 -7.27 -1.12 14.34
C CYS A 536 -8.69 -0.54 14.29
N GLY A 537 -8.92 0.63 14.87
CA GLY A 537 -10.20 1.31 14.88
C GLY A 537 -10.67 1.73 13.48
N THR A 538 -9.75 2.26 12.65
CA THR A 538 -10.04 2.58 11.26
C THR A 538 -10.35 1.32 10.45
N PHE A 539 -9.61 0.22 10.67
CA PHE A 539 -9.87 -1.06 10.03
C PHE A 539 -11.27 -1.59 10.36
N LEU A 540 -11.60 -1.65 11.65
CA LEU A 540 -12.88 -2.15 12.14
C LEU A 540 -14.07 -1.31 11.65
N PHE A 541 -13.90 0.00 11.55
CA PHE A 541 -14.91 0.87 10.95
C PHE A 541 -15.14 0.57 9.47
N ARG A 542 -14.06 0.52 8.68
CA ARG A 542 -14.17 0.41 7.22
C ARG A 542 -14.56 -0.99 6.74
N TRP A 543 -14.14 -2.04 7.46
CA TRP A 543 -14.30 -3.44 7.03
C TRP A 543 -14.85 -4.38 8.11
N GLY A 544 -15.45 -3.84 9.17
CA GLY A 544 -16.12 -4.64 10.20
C GLY A 544 -17.62 -4.84 10.00
N SER A 545 -18.27 -4.10 9.10
CA SER A 545 -19.72 -4.17 8.89
C SER A 545 -20.11 -5.23 7.85
N ASP A 546 -20.14 -6.49 8.27
CA ASP A 546 -20.36 -7.64 7.36
C ASP A 546 -21.78 -8.22 7.37
N GLY A 547 -22.78 -7.44 7.80
CA GLY A 547 -24.19 -7.83 7.71
C GLY A 547 -24.55 -9.17 8.36
N GLY A 548 -23.72 -9.68 9.28
CA GLY A 548 -23.95 -10.92 10.03
C GLY A 548 -23.32 -12.21 9.47
N LYS A 549 -22.36 -12.15 8.53
CA LYS A 549 -21.65 -13.36 8.10
C LYS A 549 -20.58 -13.79 9.12
N ARG A 550 -20.53 -15.09 9.44
CA ARG A 550 -19.73 -15.71 10.53
C ARG A 550 -18.20 -15.74 10.33
N GLN A 551 -17.65 -15.26 9.21
CA GLN A 551 -16.21 -15.35 8.87
C GLN A 551 -15.65 -14.00 8.40
N SER A 552 -16.01 -12.89 9.06
CA SER A 552 -15.52 -11.56 8.68
C SER A 552 -14.06 -11.33 9.09
N TYR A 553 -13.33 -10.50 8.34
CA TYR A 553 -11.96 -10.11 8.66
C TYR A 553 -11.85 -9.40 10.01
N ALA A 554 -12.88 -8.63 10.40
CA ALA A 554 -12.97 -8.05 11.72
C ALA A 554 -13.01 -9.09 12.84
N MET A 555 -13.65 -10.25 12.65
CA MET A 555 -13.59 -11.32 13.65
C MET A 555 -12.18 -11.88 13.82
N ARG A 556 -11.37 -11.98 12.75
CA ARG A 556 -9.97 -12.42 12.87
C ARG A 556 -9.15 -11.42 13.68
N LEU A 557 -9.26 -10.13 13.34
CA LEU A 557 -8.59 -9.06 14.09
C LEU A 557 -9.00 -9.07 15.57
N LEU A 558 -10.31 -9.14 15.84
CA LEU A 558 -10.81 -9.14 17.22
C LEU A 558 -10.42 -10.40 17.99
N ASN A 559 -10.38 -11.58 17.34
CA ASN A 559 -9.89 -12.80 17.98
C ASN A 559 -8.45 -12.60 18.45
N THR A 560 -7.56 -12.08 17.61
CA THR A 560 -6.17 -11.84 18.02
C THR A 560 -6.10 -10.81 19.14
N LEU A 561 -6.80 -9.68 19.03
CA LEU A 561 -6.70 -8.58 20.00
C LEU A 561 -7.41 -8.86 21.34
N ALA A 562 -8.60 -9.46 21.34
CA ALA A 562 -9.35 -9.75 22.56
C ALA A 562 -8.65 -10.79 23.43
N PHE A 563 -7.95 -11.75 22.82
CA PHE A 563 -7.16 -12.77 23.51
C PHE A 563 -5.66 -12.43 23.60
N TYR A 564 -5.29 -11.20 23.23
CA TYR A 564 -3.93 -10.72 23.39
C TYR A 564 -3.65 -10.40 24.86
N HIS A 565 -2.49 -10.84 25.31
CA HIS A 565 -1.99 -10.66 26.66
C HIS A 565 -0.76 -9.77 26.61
N VAL A 566 -0.81 -8.67 27.35
CA VAL A 566 0.25 -7.67 27.45
C VAL A 566 1.17 -8.08 28.60
N GLU A 567 2.47 -8.10 28.32
CA GLU A 567 3.49 -8.37 29.33
C GLU A 567 3.59 -7.20 30.32
N VAL A 568 3.51 -7.51 31.61
CA VAL A 568 3.73 -6.53 32.68
C VAL A 568 5.22 -6.40 32.95
N VAL A 569 5.73 -5.17 32.88
CA VAL A 569 7.11 -4.84 33.22
C VAL A 569 7.16 -4.39 34.68
N ASP A 570 7.54 -5.31 35.56
CA ASP A 570 7.79 -5.02 36.98
C ASP A 570 9.30 -4.90 37.26
N ASN A 571 9.66 -3.93 38.11
CA ASN A 571 11.06 -3.67 38.51
C ASN A 571 11.66 -4.78 39.39
N GLU A 572 10.83 -5.68 39.92
CA GLU A 572 11.23 -6.80 40.76
C GLU A 572 11.06 -8.08 39.96
N GLY A 573 12.15 -8.64 39.43
CA GLY A 573 12.16 -9.72 38.42
C GLY A 573 11.58 -11.07 38.85
N VAL A 574 10.31 -11.12 39.26
CA VAL A 574 9.59 -12.33 39.67
C VAL A 574 8.25 -12.37 38.94
N ALA A 575 8.16 -13.29 37.98
CA ALA A 575 7.01 -13.65 37.12
C ALA A 575 6.50 -12.52 36.19
N ALA A 576 6.60 -12.74 34.88
CA ALA A 576 5.87 -11.97 33.88
C ALA A 576 4.36 -12.19 34.10
N GLN A 577 3.74 -11.34 34.91
CA GLN A 577 2.30 -11.29 35.00
C GLN A 577 1.78 -10.74 33.68
N ASN A 578 0.79 -11.39 33.10
CA ASN A 578 0.19 -10.95 31.85
C ASN A 578 -1.19 -10.38 32.14
N VAL A 579 -1.49 -9.21 31.59
CA VAL A 579 -2.83 -8.61 31.65
C VAL A 579 -3.50 -8.69 30.29
N SER A 580 -4.83 -8.77 30.24
CA SER A 580 -5.52 -8.73 28.97
C SER A 580 -5.39 -7.35 28.31
N LEU A 581 -5.49 -7.29 26.97
CA LEU A 581 -5.54 -6.02 26.27
C LEU A 581 -6.71 -5.15 26.74
N VAL A 582 -7.86 -5.75 27.07
CA VAL A 582 -9.04 -5.05 27.61
C VAL A 582 -8.70 -4.33 28.90
N HIS A 583 -7.98 -4.99 29.81
CA HIS A 583 -7.51 -4.40 31.05
C HIS A 583 -6.59 -3.21 30.80
N MET A 584 -5.56 -3.39 29.96
CA MET A 584 -4.61 -2.33 29.62
C MET A 584 -5.31 -1.11 29.00
N LEU A 585 -6.18 -1.31 28.00
CA LEU A 585 -6.89 -0.22 27.32
C LEU A 585 -7.77 0.58 28.29
N TRP A 586 -8.41 -0.09 29.25
CA TRP A 586 -9.18 0.60 30.28
C TRP A 586 -8.29 1.48 31.17
N CYS A 587 -7.17 0.94 31.67
CA CYS A 587 -6.20 1.68 32.46
C CYS A 587 -5.67 2.91 31.70
N VAL A 588 -5.37 2.77 30.41
CA VAL A 588 -4.92 3.88 29.55
C VAL A 588 -5.99 4.96 29.42
N LEU A 589 -7.24 4.59 29.16
CA LEU A 589 -8.35 5.54 29.03
C LEU A 589 -8.60 6.31 30.33
N GLN A 590 -8.47 5.65 31.49
CA GLN A 590 -8.60 6.29 32.78
C GLN A 590 -7.46 7.27 33.07
N ASP A 591 -6.22 6.82 32.95
CA ASP A 591 -5.04 7.56 33.39
C ASP A 591 -4.77 8.80 32.51
N THR A 592 -5.14 8.74 31.23
CA THR A 592 -4.87 9.83 30.27
C THR A 592 -5.90 10.95 30.27
N LYS A 593 -7.20 10.63 30.42
CA LYS A 593 -8.28 11.59 30.14
C LYS A 593 -9.30 11.77 31.26
N ASN A 594 -9.18 11.05 32.38
CA ASN A 594 -10.27 10.85 33.33
C ASN A 594 -11.57 10.50 32.58
N PHE A 595 -11.79 9.21 32.34
CA PHE A 595 -12.84 8.75 31.43
C PHE A 595 -14.23 9.35 31.72
N GLU A 596 -14.53 9.67 32.98
CA GLU A 596 -15.79 10.31 33.37
C GLU A 596 -15.93 11.75 32.83
N ASP A 597 -14.85 12.52 32.79
CA ASP A 597 -14.84 13.87 32.22
C ASP A 597 -14.77 13.82 30.70
N PHE A 598 -14.07 12.83 30.14
CA PHE A 598 -14.12 12.56 28.71
C PHE A 598 -15.55 12.24 28.26
N ALA A 599 -16.24 11.32 28.94
CA ALA A 599 -17.60 10.90 28.62
C ALA A 599 -18.64 12.04 28.72
N LYS A 600 -18.41 13.05 29.57
CA LYS A 600 -19.28 14.24 29.66
C LYS A 600 -19.14 15.19 28.48
N ASN A 601 -17.93 15.26 27.89
CA ASN A 601 -17.57 16.32 26.94
C ASN A 601 -17.36 15.79 25.51
N VAL A 602 -17.29 14.48 25.32
CA VAL A 602 -17.04 13.87 24.01
C VAL A 602 -18.29 13.90 23.14
N ASP A 603 -18.18 14.53 21.97
CA ASP A 603 -19.17 14.38 20.91
C ASP A 603 -18.86 13.11 20.11
N LEU A 604 -19.46 11.99 20.52
CA LEU A 604 -19.29 10.71 19.83
C LEU A 604 -19.81 10.75 18.39
N MET A 605 -20.80 11.56 18.08
CA MET A 605 -21.47 11.58 16.77
C MET A 605 -20.62 12.25 15.69
N HIS A 606 -19.84 13.25 16.06
CA HIS A 606 -18.92 13.94 15.15
C HIS A 606 -17.47 13.44 15.24
N ALA A 607 -17.25 12.32 15.93
CA ALA A 607 -15.94 11.70 16.04
C ALA A 607 -15.35 11.33 14.67
N ARG A 608 -14.02 11.25 14.60
CA ARG A 608 -13.29 10.91 13.38
C ARG A 608 -12.43 9.67 13.61
N SER A 609 -12.24 8.86 12.58
CA SER A 609 -11.32 7.70 12.62
C SER A 609 -9.85 8.09 12.79
N SER A 610 -9.53 9.40 12.68
CA SER A 610 -8.21 9.94 13.00
C SER A 610 -8.04 10.30 14.48
N ASP A 611 -9.11 10.28 15.28
CA ASP A 611 -9.03 10.54 16.72
C ASP A 611 -8.58 9.27 17.46
N PRO A 612 -7.35 9.25 18.02
CA PRO A 612 -6.83 8.05 18.63
C PRO A 612 -7.58 7.65 19.91
N TYR A 613 -8.17 8.60 20.65
CA TYR A 613 -8.89 8.29 21.89
C TYR A 613 -10.24 7.65 21.59
N VAL A 614 -10.93 8.13 20.55
CA VAL A 614 -12.16 7.48 20.11
C VAL A 614 -11.86 6.11 19.51
N CYS A 615 -10.76 5.96 18.77
CA CYS A 615 -10.34 4.66 18.28
C CYS A 615 -9.96 3.69 19.42
N MET A 616 -9.31 4.17 20.49
CA MET A 616 -9.07 3.39 21.71
C MET A 616 -10.38 2.95 22.37
N LEU A 617 -11.36 3.85 22.47
CA LEU A 617 -12.69 3.53 23.01
C LEU A 617 -13.40 2.47 22.16
N VAL A 618 -13.41 2.61 20.83
CA VAL A 618 -13.97 1.60 19.92
C VAL A 618 -13.28 0.26 20.13
N LEU A 619 -11.94 0.26 20.16
CA LEU A 619 -11.17 -0.96 20.32
C LEU A 619 -11.49 -1.65 21.65
N PHE A 620 -11.53 -0.87 22.74
CA PHE A 620 -11.96 -1.35 24.06
C PHE A 620 -13.36 -1.94 24.04
N CYS A 621 -14.34 -1.22 23.46
CA CYS A 621 -15.73 -1.69 23.41
C CYS A 621 -15.84 -3.02 22.64
N MET A 622 -15.19 -3.12 21.48
CA MET A 622 -15.30 -4.29 20.61
C MET A 622 -14.51 -5.49 21.16
N THR A 623 -13.31 -5.29 21.72
CA THR A 623 -12.54 -6.39 22.32
C THR A 623 -13.19 -6.87 23.61
N TYR A 624 -13.75 -5.97 24.43
CA TYR A 624 -14.44 -6.38 25.64
C TYR A 624 -15.76 -7.09 25.34
N GLU A 625 -16.57 -6.58 24.39
CA GLU A 625 -17.77 -7.29 23.92
C GLU A 625 -17.42 -8.69 23.43
N HIS A 626 -16.38 -8.82 22.61
CA HIS A 626 -15.97 -10.10 22.05
C HIS A 626 -15.46 -11.07 23.13
N LEU A 627 -14.70 -10.58 24.11
CA LEU A 627 -14.21 -11.38 25.22
C LEU A 627 -15.38 -11.88 26.08
N LEU A 628 -16.33 -11.00 26.42
CA LEU A 628 -17.53 -11.32 27.20
C LEU A 628 -18.44 -12.37 26.55
N VAL A 629 -18.36 -12.58 25.23
CA VAL A 629 -19.12 -13.64 24.55
C VAL A 629 -18.58 -15.03 24.88
N VAL A 630 -17.27 -15.15 25.11
CA VAL A 630 -16.59 -16.44 25.33
C VAL A 630 -16.33 -16.70 26.81
N MET A 631 -16.19 -15.65 27.62
CA MET A 631 -16.02 -15.75 29.07
C MET A 631 -17.21 -16.42 29.76
N ASP A 632 -16.92 -17.24 30.76
CA ASP A 632 -17.93 -17.81 31.64
C ASP A 632 -18.24 -16.90 32.85
N ASP A 633 -19.20 -17.32 33.66
CA ASP A 633 -19.62 -16.56 34.84
C ASP A 633 -18.56 -16.65 35.97
N GLU A 634 -17.80 -17.74 36.07
CA GLU A 634 -16.73 -17.89 37.09
C GLU A 634 -15.61 -16.87 36.86
N GLU A 635 -15.14 -16.75 35.62
CA GLU A 635 -14.12 -15.78 35.21
C GLU A 635 -14.56 -14.34 35.44
N MET A 636 -15.81 -14.00 35.11
CA MET A 636 -16.32 -12.63 35.25
C MET A 636 -16.61 -12.25 36.70
N TYR A 637 -17.29 -13.10 37.47
CA TYR A 637 -17.85 -12.73 38.77
C TYR A 637 -16.97 -13.12 39.95
N GLU A 638 -16.27 -14.25 39.85
CA GLU A 638 -15.43 -14.75 40.93
C GLU A 638 -13.98 -14.29 40.76
N LYS A 639 -13.43 -14.47 39.55
CA LYS A 639 -12.05 -14.04 39.24
C LYS A 639 -11.94 -12.56 38.90
N GLU A 640 -13.08 -11.88 38.68
CA GLU A 640 -13.15 -10.47 38.26
C GLU A 640 -12.23 -10.15 37.06
N TYR A 641 -12.14 -11.10 36.13
CA TYR A 641 -11.39 -10.96 34.89
C TYR A 641 -12.30 -10.38 33.80
N PRO A 642 -11.80 -9.55 32.86
CA PRO A 642 -10.49 -8.89 32.88
C PRO A 642 -10.41 -7.68 33.82
N LEU A 643 -11.55 -7.21 34.34
CA LEU A 643 -11.68 -5.98 35.09
C LEU A 643 -12.48 -6.20 36.38
N PRO A 644 -12.08 -5.55 37.49
CA PRO A 644 -12.87 -5.53 38.73
C PRO A 644 -14.31 -5.09 38.49
N LEU A 645 -15.28 -5.68 39.19
CA LEU A 645 -16.70 -5.40 38.97
C LEU A 645 -17.08 -3.93 39.22
N CYS A 646 -16.39 -3.27 40.16
CA CYS A 646 -16.56 -1.83 40.40
C CYS A 646 -16.12 -0.96 39.20
N GLU A 647 -15.07 -1.39 38.49
CA GLU A 647 -14.61 -0.73 37.27
C GLU A 647 -15.60 -0.94 36.13
N VAL A 648 -16.24 -2.12 36.06
CA VAL A 648 -17.33 -2.38 35.11
C VAL A 648 -18.53 -1.45 35.35
N GLU A 649 -18.91 -1.19 36.61
CA GLU A 649 -19.94 -0.18 36.92
C GLU A 649 -19.53 1.23 36.44
N ARG A 650 -18.27 1.63 36.65
CA ARG A 650 -17.76 2.94 36.17
C ARG A 650 -17.83 3.06 34.65
N ILE A 651 -17.54 1.97 33.93
CA ILE A 651 -17.71 1.89 32.47
C ILE A 651 -19.19 2.10 32.11
N VAL A 652 -20.11 1.40 32.78
CA VAL A 652 -21.56 1.50 32.53
C VAL A 652 -22.05 2.94 32.72
N LEU A 653 -21.71 3.57 33.84
CA LEU A 653 -22.12 4.95 34.13
C LEU A 653 -21.57 5.95 33.13
N SER A 654 -20.32 5.78 32.71
CA SER A 654 -19.66 6.66 31.76
C SER A 654 -20.24 6.51 30.34
N LEU A 655 -20.41 5.26 29.86
CA LEU A 655 -21.04 4.98 28.58
C LEU A 655 -22.50 5.42 28.54
N LYS A 656 -23.25 5.25 29.63
CA LYS A 656 -24.64 5.75 29.75
C LYS A 656 -24.70 7.25 29.47
N ARG A 657 -23.82 8.04 30.08
CA ARG A 657 -23.76 9.50 29.85
C ARG A 657 -23.42 9.84 28.40
N ALA A 658 -22.35 9.26 27.86
CA ALA A 658 -21.89 9.55 26.50
C ALA A 658 -22.92 9.12 25.43
N LEU A 659 -23.56 7.96 25.63
CA LEU A 659 -24.62 7.47 24.74
C LEU A 659 -25.90 8.28 24.87
N HIS A 660 -26.28 8.71 26.08
CA HIS A 660 -27.43 9.59 26.26
C HIS A 660 -27.26 10.88 25.47
N GLU A 661 -26.11 11.54 25.57
CA GLU A 661 -25.81 12.74 24.76
C GLU A 661 -25.85 12.44 23.26
N ALA A 662 -25.24 11.34 22.81
CA ALA A 662 -25.24 10.97 21.40
C ALA A 662 -26.64 10.70 20.84
N TYR A 663 -27.48 9.95 21.55
CA TYR A 663 -28.84 9.62 21.09
C TYR A 663 -29.81 10.79 21.27
N TRP A 664 -29.74 11.53 22.38
CA TRP A 664 -30.72 12.57 22.71
C TRP A 664 -30.49 13.86 21.93
N THR A 665 -29.23 14.24 21.71
CA THR A 665 -28.87 15.49 21.04
C THR A 665 -28.88 15.37 19.51
N TYR A 666 -28.64 14.17 18.97
CA TYR A 666 -28.35 14.00 17.54
C TYR A 666 -29.21 12.96 16.79
N ALA A 667 -30.33 12.50 17.38
CA ALA A 667 -31.26 11.50 16.80
C ALA A 667 -31.74 11.77 15.35
N ASN A 668 -31.66 13.02 14.87
CA ASN A 668 -32.26 13.47 13.62
C ASN A 668 -31.27 13.71 12.46
N LEU A 669 -29.97 13.42 12.64
CA LEU A 669 -28.96 13.67 11.60
C LEU A 669 -28.89 12.51 10.60
N ALA A 670 -29.13 12.81 9.33
CA ALA A 670 -28.87 11.87 8.24
C ALA A 670 -27.33 11.69 8.06
N PRO A 671 -26.83 10.45 7.89
CA PRO A 671 -25.40 10.19 7.69
C PRO A 671 -24.97 10.71 6.31
N SER A 672 -24.55 11.98 6.26
CA SER A 672 -24.10 12.64 5.04
C SER A 672 -22.59 12.93 5.02
N SER A 673 -21.93 12.88 6.19
CA SER A 673 -20.48 13.08 6.35
C SER A 673 -19.79 11.80 6.85
N GLU A 674 -18.55 11.55 6.44
CA GLU A 674 -17.72 10.43 6.90
C GLU A 674 -17.50 10.46 8.43
N SER A 675 -17.36 11.67 9.01
CA SER A 675 -17.28 11.83 10.47
C SER A 675 -18.55 11.33 11.16
N VAL A 676 -19.72 11.63 10.59
CA VAL A 676 -21.01 11.16 11.14
C VAL A 676 -21.14 9.65 10.98
N ALA A 677 -20.66 9.08 9.88
CA ALA A 677 -20.66 7.63 9.70
C ALA A 677 -19.76 6.91 10.73
N PHE A 678 -18.56 7.43 10.99
CA PHE A 678 -17.68 6.90 12.03
C PHE A 678 -18.28 7.07 13.42
N GLY A 679 -18.81 8.25 13.75
CA GLY A 679 -19.47 8.49 15.03
C GLY A 679 -20.66 7.56 15.30
N MET A 680 -21.50 7.33 14.28
CA MET A 680 -22.58 6.34 14.36
C MET A 680 -22.07 4.93 14.63
N PHE A 681 -20.95 4.54 14.01
CA PHE A 681 -20.30 3.26 14.26
C PHE A 681 -19.79 3.16 15.71
N VAL A 682 -19.15 4.20 16.24
CA VAL A 682 -18.70 4.27 17.64
C VAL A 682 -19.87 4.08 18.61
N VAL A 683 -20.96 4.81 18.39
CA VAL A 683 -22.20 4.74 19.19
C VAL A 683 -22.79 3.33 19.13
N GLU A 684 -22.83 2.70 17.97
CA GLU A 684 -23.32 1.32 17.81
C GLU A 684 -22.47 0.33 18.61
N MET A 685 -21.14 0.41 18.54
CA MET A 685 -20.25 -0.51 19.26
C MET A 685 -20.32 -0.32 20.78
N ALA A 686 -20.35 0.91 21.26
CA ALA A 686 -20.56 1.21 22.69
C ALA A 686 -21.93 0.71 23.19
N THR A 687 -22.98 0.86 22.37
CA THR A 687 -24.32 0.34 22.68
C THR A 687 -24.33 -1.20 22.78
N ARG A 688 -23.58 -1.88 21.90
CA ARG A 688 -23.46 -3.35 21.94
C ARG A 688 -22.80 -3.84 23.23
N LEU A 689 -21.68 -3.21 23.64
CA LEU A 689 -21.04 -3.53 24.92
C LEU A 689 -22.02 -3.33 26.09
N MET A 690 -22.69 -2.16 26.16
CA MET A 690 -23.69 -1.87 27.19
C MET A 690 -24.78 -2.94 27.26
N ARG A 691 -25.28 -3.42 26.11
CA ARG A 691 -26.29 -4.48 26.06
C ARG A 691 -25.77 -5.80 26.62
N VAL A 692 -24.54 -6.21 26.28
CA VAL A 692 -23.95 -7.46 26.79
C VAL A 692 -23.73 -7.37 28.29
N LEU A 693 -23.18 -6.25 28.78
CA LEU A 693 -22.99 -6.01 30.21
C LEU A 693 -24.32 -5.97 30.97
N TYR A 694 -25.37 -5.36 30.41
CA TYR A 694 -26.71 -5.37 31.02
C TYR A 694 -27.25 -6.78 31.14
N ASN A 695 -27.14 -7.59 30.08
CA ASN A 695 -27.60 -8.98 30.10
C ASN A 695 -26.86 -9.79 31.17
N ARG A 696 -25.55 -9.60 31.33
CA ARG A 696 -24.76 -10.21 32.41
C ARG A 696 -25.24 -9.70 33.78
N CYS A 697 -25.36 -8.39 33.98
CA CYS A 697 -25.84 -7.77 35.22
C CYS A 697 -27.25 -8.26 35.62
N SER A 698 -28.13 -8.51 34.64
CA SER A 698 -29.48 -9.03 34.90
C SER A 698 -29.50 -10.49 35.39
N ARG A 699 -28.44 -11.27 35.10
CA ARG A 699 -28.30 -12.66 35.57
C ARG A 699 -27.72 -12.69 36.98
N GLN A 700 -26.61 -11.98 37.16
CA GLN A 700 -25.93 -11.81 38.43
C GLN A 700 -25.57 -10.33 38.58
N PRO A 701 -26.30 -9.58 39.42
CA PRO A 701 -26.09 -8.16 39.60
C PRO A 701 -24.73 -7.84 40.17
N PHE A 702 -24.05 -6.89 39.53
CA PHE A 702 -22.79 -6.33 39.99
C PHE A 702 -22.83 -4.80 40.08
N CYS A 703 -23.95 -4.18 39.70
CA CYS A 703 -24.14 -2.74 39.57
C CYS A 703 -25.61 -2.43 39.85
N ASN A 704 -25.91 -1.26 40.44
CA ASN A 704 -27.28 -0.90 40.80
C ASN A 704 -28.16 -0.70 39.56
N VAL A 705 -29.45 -1.05 39.63
CA VAL A 705 -30.39 -0.87 38.51
C VAL A 705 -30.47 0.57 38.02
N THR A 706 -30.26 1.55 38.91
CA THR A 706 -30.26 2.99 38.61
C THR A 706 -29.04 3.46 37.81
N SER A 707 -27.96 2.68 37.81
CA SER A 707 -26.75 2.95 37.04
C SER A 707 -26.95 2.70 35.54
N TRP A 708 -27.92 1.86 35.16
CA TRP A 708 -28.38 1.64 33.78
C TRP A 708 -29.35 2.73 33.33
#